data_AF-A0A5M5BWM0-F1
#
_entry.id   AF-A0A5M5BWM0-F1
#
_cell.length_a   1.000
_cell.length_b   1.000
_cell.length_c   1.000
_cell.angle_alpha   90.00
_cell.angle_beta   90.00
_cell.angle_gamma   90.00
#
_symmetry.space_group_name_H-M   'P 1'
#
loop_
_entity.id
_entity.type
_entity.pdbx_description
1 polymer ?
#
loop_
_entity_poly.entity_id
_entity_poly.type
_entity_poly.pdbx_seq_one_letter_code
_entity_poly.pdbx_strand_id
1 'polypeptide(L)'
;MNKRIVSFFFLLLFAGSLYAAIGITDLRTEQLKNPAGIDVRQPRLSWRIESDEQNVIQTAYHILVASSPELLEQGKGDIWDSGKIESDASQWITYQGKILKCNAPYYWKVKIDTNKGATNWSAPAFWTTGLFNEANWQGQWIGLDRAAPGDSETQWSRLAARYLRKEFAVKKSVKRATVHIAGMGLYELFINGQRIGNQVLAPAPTDYRKTILYNTYDVTSLLQTENAIGVTLGNGRFYTMRQNYKPYKIPTFGYPKLRLNLIVEYADGSKETITTNTSWKLTTEGPIRSNNEYDGEEYDARKELGAWTQIGYDDKNWMPAQRVSIPSGTLRAQMMPGMKVTETLKPVSIKKLGNKYILDIGQNMAGWVRFRIKGQAGDSIRLRFAESLQDNGELYTKNFRDARSTDVYVVSGRETKDATWAPRFIYHGFRYVEVSGYPNAKAEDFIAEVVEDEMEHIGTFNCSDETLNKIIRNAFWGIRSNYKGMPVDCPQRNERQPWLGDRTMGCWGESMLFDNYAMYTKWTRDIREAQREDGCIPDVAPAYWNYYSDNVTWPAALPMACDMLFTNFGDKRPIEENYPAIKKWVSHIREYYMTEDFIITKDKYGDWCVPPESLELIHSKDPSRKTDGALIATAYYLKVLQLMHRFASLQGLKADAEEWEDLEHRMKDAFNARFLHVKEGTSPVPGHTLYPDSIFYGNNTVTANILPLAFGLVPKNYINEVAKNAVTSIITTNKGHISTGVIGVQWLLRELSRRGHANVAYLLATNKTYPSWGYMVEKGATTIWELWNGDTANPEMNSGNHVMLLGDLLPWCFNNLAGIRADRWKSGYKHIVFQPAFEIQELSNVDASYMSIYGKITSRWTKTPTHLEWDIELPANTTGEVHLPDGRKEKIGSGKYHFSVDIPTRNTAILTDEFLYGNASFPECHGATIVELKNGDLVASFFGGTKERNPDCCIWVCRKPKGSKEWTTPKLAADGVFSLKDPQAVLAGIDSTCTPVKDAKGTLIARRKACWNPVLFQIPGGDLILFYKIGLKVSDWTGWLVRSRDGGKTWSKREALPKGFLGPIKNKPEYINGRIICPSSTEGSNGWRVHFEISDDKGKTWKMVGPLAAE
;
A
#
# COMPACT_ATOMS: atom_id res chain seq x y z
N MET A 1 30.18 -41.92 -30.67
CA MET A 1 31.53 -42.37 -31.10
C MET A 1 31.82 -41.73 -32.47
N ASN A 2 32.65 -40.66 -32.50
CA ASN A 2 34.00 -40.58 -33.12
C ASN A 2 33.98 -40.45 -34.66
N LYS A 3 34.59 -39.47 -35.36
CA LYS A 3 35.70 -38.49 -35.19
C LYS A 3 35.59 -37.47 -36.38
N ARG A 4 35.71 -36.14 -36.25
CA ARG A 4 36.86 -35.20 -36.02
C ARG A 4 37.64 -34.74 -37.30
N ILE A 5 38.02 -33.44 -37.29
CA ILE A 5 39.04 -32.67 -38.08
C ILE A 5 38.42 -31.76 -39.18
N VAL A 6 38.29 -30.41 -39.08
CA VAL A 6 39.20 -29.25 -38.83
C VAL A 6 39.86 -28.69 -40.11
N SER A 7 39.47 -27.46 -40.51
CA SER A 7 40.28 -26.30 -40.95
C SER A 7 39.53 -25.41 -41.97
N PHE A 8 39.08 -24.18 -41.66
CA PHE A 8 39.79 -22.89 -41.50
C PHE A 8 40.02 -22.10 -42.82
N PHE A 9 39.44 -20.89 -42.84
CA PHE A 9 39.80 -19.62 -43.52
C PHE A 9 38.84 -19.08 -44.59
N PHE A 10 37.89 -18.26 -44.15
CA PHE A 10 37.62 -16.93 -44.74
C PHE A 10 37.04 -16.05 -43.62
N LEU A 11 37.92 -15.32 -42.94
CA LEU A 11 37.58 -14.39 -41.87
C LEU A 11 38.22 -13.05 -42.23
N LEU A 12 37.44 -12.20 -42.87
CA LEU A 12 37.69 -10.77 -43.01
C LEU A 12 36.39 -10.09 -43.46
N LEU A 13 36.05 -8.99 -42.77
CA LEU A 13 34.92 -8.07 -42.96
C LEU A 13 33.63 -8.41 -42.19
N PHE A 14 33.59 -7.98 -40.93
CA PHE A 14 32.67 -6.95 -40.43
C PHE A 14 33.09 -6.60 -39.00
N ALA A 15 34.07 -5.71 -38.85
CA ALA A 15 34.19 -4.91 -37.64
C ALA A 15 33.11 -3.83 -37.70
N GLY A 16 31.85 -4.25 -37.53
CA GLY A 16 30.77 -3.33 -37.18
C GLY A 16 30.98 -3.00 -35.70
N SER A 17 31.29 -1.75 -35.41
CA SER A 17 31.16 -1.19 -34.07
C SER A 17 29.77 -1.53 -33.54
N LEU A 18 29.71 -2.46 -32.58
CA LEU A 18 28.58 -2.64 -31.68
C LEU A 18 28.44 -1.34 -30.89
N TYR A 19 27.78 -0.34 -31.48
CA TYR A 19 27.31 0.81 -30.71
C TYR A 19 26.23 0.29 -29.76
N ALA A 20 26.44 0.51 -28.47
CA ALA A 20 25.44 0.29 -27.44
C ALA A 20 24.14 1.00 -27.85
N ALA A 21 23.01 0.29 -27.79
CA ALA A 21 21.76 0.75 -28.40
C ALA A 21 21.02 1.69 -27.43
N ILE A 22 21.07 3.00 -27.68
CA ILE A 22 20.17 3.97 -27.05
C ILE A 22 18.82 3.88 -27.76
N GLY A 23 17.80 3.42 -27.02
CA GLY A 23 16.44 3.25 -27.51
C GLY A 23 15.48 4.30 -26.95
N ILE A 24 14.45 4.63 -27.74
CA ILE A 24 13.29 5.40 -27.29
C ILE A 24 12.13 4.41 -27.14
N THR A 25 11.56 4.33 -25.95
CA THR A 25 10.46 3.41 -25.63
C THR A 25 9.29 4.15 -24.98
N ASP A 26 8.16 3.45 -24.88
CA ASP A 26 6.98 3.87 -24.12
C ASP A 26 6.51 5.30 -24.39
N LEU A 27 6.28 5.63 -25.67
CA LEU A 27 5.67 6.89 -26.06
C LEU A 27 4.26 7.00 -25.48
N ARG A 28 4.00 8.09 -24.76
CA ARG A 28 2.72 8.36 -24.09
C ARG A 28 2.17 9.72 -24.46
N THR A 29 0.85 9.83 -24.54
CA THR A 29 0.11 11.07 -24.71
C THR A 29 -0.77 11.27 -23.47
N GLU A 30 -0.58 12.35 -22.72
CA GLU A 30 -1.20 12.57 -21.41
C GLU A 30 -0.95 11.39 -20.43
N GLN A 31 0.26 10.79 -20.50
CA GLN A 31 0.67 9.54 -19.81
C GLN A 31 -0.15 8.28 -20.13
N LEU A 32 -1.02 8.34 -21.14
CA LEU A 32 -1.75 7.19 -21.64
C LEU A 32 -1.07 6.63 -22.89
N LYS A 33 -1.14 5.30 -23.06
CA LYS A 33 -0.66 4.61 -24.26
C LYS A 33 -1.72 4.65 -25.35
N ASN A 34 -1.38 5.29 -26.46
CA ASN A 34 -2.25 5.43 -27.64
C ASN A 34 -3.72 5.79 -27.32
N PRO A 35 -4.00 6.86 -26.54
CA PRO A 35 -5.34 7.10 -26.04
C PRO A 35 -6.32 7.47 -27.15
N ALA A 36 -7.55 6.98 -27.01
CA ALA A 36 -8.64 7.24 -27.94
C ALA A 36 -9.63 8.25 -27.38
N GLY A 37 -9.98 9.25 -28.20
CA GLY A 37 -11.07 10.19 -27.92
C GLY A 37 -10.76 11.26 -26.87
N ILE A 38 -9.50 11.65 -26.69
CA ILE A 38 -9.11 12.67 -25.71
C ILE A 38 -9.74 14.02 -26.05
N ASP A 39 -10.10 14.81 -25.03
CA ASP A 39 -10.64 16.17 -25.20
C ASP A 39 -9.61 17.28 -24.90
N VAL A 40 -8.37 16.90 -24.59
CA VAL A 40 -7.25 17.84 -24.40
C VAL A 40 -6.81 18.41 -25.76
N ARG A 41 -6.93 19.73 -25.91
CA ARG A 41 -6.63 20.44 -27.17
C ARG A 41 -5.13 20.61 -27.44
N GLN A 42 -4.33 20.62 -26.39
CA GLN A 42 -2.86 20.67 -26.42
C GLN A 42 -2.33 19.51 -25.58
N PRO A 43 -2.38 18.28 -26.12
CA PRO A 43 -1.96 17.11 -25.38
C PRO A 43 -0.45 17.16 -25.10
N ARG A 44 -0.04 16.57 -23.97
CA ARG A 44 1.36 16.46 -23.58
C ARG A 44 1.94 15.12 -24.00
N LEU A 45 3.15 15.15 -24.55
CA LEU A 45 3.87 13.98 -25.07
C LEU A 45 5.04 13.63 -24.15
N SER A 46 5.23 12.34 -23.90
CA SER A 46 6.31 11.81 -23.05
C SER A 46 6.94 10.58 -23.69
N TRP A 47 8.22 10.34 -23.41
CA TRP A 47 8.94 9.14 -23.85
C TRP A 47 10.00 8.72 -22.83
N ARG A 48 10.26 7.42 -22.78
CA ARG A 48 11.35 6.83 -21.99
C ARG A 48 12.58 6.63 -22.86
N ILE A 49 13.74 6.62 -22.21
CA ILE A 49 15.03 6.39 -22.84
C ILE A 49 15.63 5.16 -22.18
N GLU A 50 16.01 4.18 -22.99
CA GLU A 50 16.64 2.95 -22.53
C GLU A 50 18.07 2.88 -23.05
N SER A 51 18.99 2.46 -22.19
CA SER A 51 20.39 2.23 -22.54
C SER A 51 21.04 1.31 -21.52
N ASP A 52 22.00 0.53 -21.98
CA ASP A 52 22.95 -0.24 -21.17
C ASP A 52 24.18 0.59 -20.75
N GLU A 53 24.37 1.79 -21.29
CA GLU A 53 25.43 2.72 -20.87
C GLU A 53 25.08 3.50 -19.60
N GLN A 54 26.12 3.84 -18.83
CA GLN A 54 26.00 4.78 -17.72
C GLN A 54 26.02 6.23 -18.18
N ASN A 55 25.39 7.11 -17.40
CA ASN A 55 25.41 8.57 -17.55
C ASN A 55 24.85 9.06 -18.90
N VAL A 56 23.79 8.43 -19.41
CA VAL A 56 23.07 8.84 -20.62
C VAL A 56 22.11 9.97 -20.27
N ILE A 57 22.27 11.12 -20.92
CA ILE A 57 21.45 12.31 -20.72
C ILE A 57 20.99 12.82 -22.09
N GLN A 58 19.70 13.12 -22.21
CA GLN A 58 19.16 13.77 -23.40
C GLN A 58 19.65 15.22 -23.46
N THR A 59 20.03 15.67 -24.65
CA THR A 59 20.48 17.04 -24.93
C THR A 59 19.52 17.78 -25.84
N ALA A 60 18.85 17.07 -26.76
CA ALA A 60 17.82 17.63 -27.63
C ALA A 60 16.77 16.59 -28.03
N TYR A 61 15.62 17.06 -28.51
CA TYR A 61 14.58 16.23 -29.12
C TYR A 61 14.04 16.85 -30.42
N HIS A 62 13.42 16.02 -31.24
CA HIS A 62 12.68 16.41 -32.45
C HIS A 62 11.42 15.55 -32.58
N ILE A 63 10.25 16.18 -32.57
CA ILE A 63 8.94 15.54 -32.67
C ILE A 63 8.32 15.84 -34.02
N LEU A 64 7.77 14.81 -34.65
CA LEU A 64 6.88 14.93 -35.80
C LEU A 64 5.49 14.43 -35.41
N VAL A 65 4.46 15.18 -35.79
CA VAL A 65 3.05 14.79 -35.72
C VAL A 65 2.44 14.92 -37.11
N ALA A 66 1.79 13.85 -37.56
CA ALA A 66 1.15 13.79 -38.85
C ALA A 66 -0.33 13.41 -38.73
N SER A 67 -1.11 13.78 -39.75
CA SER A 67 -2.53 13.43 -39.88
C SER A 67 -2.77 12.01 -40.41
N SER A 68 -1.73 11.33 -40.89
CA SER A 68 -1.78 9.93 -41.31
C SER A 68 -0.45 9.21 -41.07
N PRO A 69 -0.46 7.86 -40.96
CA PRO A 69 0.76 7.07 -40.82
C PRO A 69 1.71 7.24 -42.02
N GLU A 70 1.17 7.33 -43.24
CA GLU A 70 1.96 7.39 -44.48
C GLU A 70 2.77 8.69 -44.57
N LEU A 71 2.19 9.83 -44.12
CA LEU A 71 2.91 11.10 -44.04
C LEU A 71 4.03 11.04 -42.99
N LEU A 72 3.77 10.41 -41.84
CA LEU A 72 4.76 10.26 -40.79
C LEU A 72 5.93 9.36 -41.24
N GLU A 73 5.64 8.30 -41.99
CA GLU A 73 6.65 7.40 -42.57
C GLU A 73 7.55 8.14 -43.57
N GLN A 74 6.98 9.04 -44.39
CA GLN A 74 7.71 9.95 -45.26
C GLN A 74 8.50 11.05 -44.52
N GLY A 75 8.47 11.08 -43.19
CA GLY A 75 9.15 12.10 -42.39
C GLY A 75 8.48 13.47 -42.43
N LYS A 76 7.19 13.54 -42.75
CA LYS A 76 6.43 14.81 -42.83
C LYS A 76 5.50 14.97 -41.63
N GLY A 77 5.80 15.95 -40.78
CA GLY A 77 4.93 16.38 -39.69
C GLY A 77 3.93 17.45 -40.15
N ASP A 78 2.94 17.11 -40.97
CA ASP A 78 1.99 18.09 -41.53
C ASP A 78 1.10 18.77 -40.46
N ILE A 79 1.01 18.17 -39.27
CA ILE A 79 0.27 18.70 -38.12
C ILE A 79 1.21 19.46 -37.18
N TRP A 80 2.39 18.91 -36.90
CA TRP A 80 3.45 19.56 -36.14
C TRP A 80 4.82 19.01 -36.52
N ASP A 81 5.78 19.89 -36.65
CA ASP A 81 7.20 19.60 -36.68
C ASP A 81 7.85 20.53 -35.66
N SER A 82 8.41 19.99 -34.59
CA SER A 82 9.04 20.82 -33.55
C SER A 82 10.37 21.42 -34.00
N GLY A 83 10.97 20.91 -35.09
CA GLY A 83 12.40 21.02 -35.33
C GLY A 83 13.21 20.39 -34.20
N LYS A 84 14.52 20.61 -34.23
CA LYS A 84 15.42 20.23 -33.13
C LYS A 84 15.29 21.25 -31.99
N ILE A 85 14.92 20.80 -30.81
CA ILE A 85 14.82 21.60 -29.59
C ILE A 85 15.90 21.16 -28.60
N GLU A 86 16.80 22.07 -28.24
CA GLU A 86 17.85 21.84 -27.22
C GLU A 86 17.21 21.81 -25.82
N SER A 87 17.01 20.61 -25.28
CA SER A 87 16.38 20.36 -23.99
C SER A 87 16.60 18.91 -23.53
N ASP A 88 16.80 18.74 -22.22
CA ASP A 88 16.82 17.44 -21.56
C ASP A 88 15.42 16.95 -21.14
N ALA A 89 14.36 17.70 -21.44
CA ALA A 89 13.00 17.30 -21.12
C ALA A 89 12.53 16.17 -22.03
N SER A 90 12.10 15.06 -21.43
CA SER A 90 11.49 13.91 -22.13
C SER A 90 10.07 13.61 -21.66
N GLN A 91 9.54 14.42 -20.75
CA GLN A 91 8.25 14.23 -20.10
C GLN A 91 7.43 15.50 -20.26
N TRP A 92 6.12 15.33 -20.43
CA TRP A 92 5.14 16.43 -20.39
C TRP A 92 5.32 17.52 -21.46
N ILE A 93 5.87 17.17 -22.63
CA ILE A 93 6.10 18.11 -23.73
C ILE A 93 4.77 18.52 -24.34
N THR A 94 4.37 19.77 -24.12
CA THR A 94 3.09 20.28 -24.61
C THR A 94 3.11 20.39 -26.13
N TYR A 95 2.10 19.84 -26.79
CA TYR A 95 1.88 19.98 -28.22
C TYR A 95 1.72 21.45 -28.64
N GLN A 96 2.49 21.88 -29.65
CA GLN A 96 2.52 23.27 -30.16
C GLN A 96 2.19 23.37 -31.67
N GLY A 97 1.61 22.32 -32.25
CA GLY A 97 1.26 22.32 -33.67
C GLY A 97 -0.05 23.02 -34.02
N LYS A 98 -0.59 22.69 -35.19
CA LYS A 98 -1.89 23.18 -35.67
C LYS A 98 -3.03 22.83 -34.72
N ILE A 99 -4.11 23.62 -34.75
CA ILE A 99 -5.32 23.33 -33.96
C ILE A 99 -5.86 21.94 -34.30
N LEU A 100 -6.03 21.11 -33.28
CA LEU A 100 -6.57 19.77 -33.43
C LEU A 100 -8.07 19.83 -33.79
N LYS A 101 -8.51 18.91 -34.66
CA LYS A 101 -9.90 18.76 -35.11
C LYS A 101 -10.61 17.73 -34.23
N CYS A 102 -11.92 17.86 -34.04
CA CYS A 102 -12.71 16.85 -33.34
C CYS A 102 -12.75 15.52 -34.12
N ASN A 103 -12.86 14.41 -33.38
CA ASN A 103 -12.90 13.05 -33.93
C ASN A 103 -11.84 12.86 -35.02
N ALA A 104 -10.55 13.04 -34.70
CA ALA A 104 -9.46 12.92 -35.66
C ALA A 104 -8.27 12.15 -35.07
N PRO A 105 -7.62 11.26 -35.84
CA PRO A 105 -6.40 10.58 -35.43
C PRO A 105 -5.17 11.46 -35.71
N TYR A 106 -4.15 11.30 -34.88
CA TYR A 106 -2.86 11.96 -34.98
C TYR A 106 -1.76 10.95 -34.65
N TYR A 107 -0.77 10.86 -35.54
CA TYR A 107 0.34 9.92 -35.41
C TYR A 107 1.61 10.70 -35.14
N TRP A 108 2.45 10.23 -34.24
CA TRP A 108 3.67 10.95 -33.87
C TRP A 108 4.84 10.02 -33.59
N LYS A 109 6.04 10.56 -33.78
CA LYS A 109 7.30 9.91 -33.44
C LYS A 109 8.28 10.96 -32.95
N VAL A 110 9.28 10.53 -32.20
CA VAL A 110 10.31 11.41 -31.64
C VAL A 110 11.69 10.85 -31.94
N LYS A 111 12.65 11.74 -32.17
CA LYS A 111 14.08 11.46 -32.26
C LYS A 111 14.78 12.28 -31.19
N ILE A 112 15.83 11.75 -30.58
CA ILE A 112 16.59 12.46 -29.56
C ILE A 112 18.08 12.47 -29.85
N ASP A 113 18.76 13.51 -29.37
CA ASP A 113 20.21 13.55 -29.26
C ASP A 113 20.59 13.40 -27.78
N THR A 114 21.58 12.57 -27.49
CA THR A 114 22.14 12.39 -26.15
C THR A 114 23.61 12.78 -26.10
N ASN A 115 24.16 12.92 -24.90
CA ASN A 115 25.61 13.06 -24.70
C ASN A 115 26.44 11.85 -25.17
N LYS A 116 25.79 10.75 -25.57
CA LYS A 116 26.40 9.52 -26.08
C LYS A 116 26.13 9.27 -27.57
N GLY A 117 25.38 10.16 -28.23
CA GLY A 117 25.04 10.06 -29.64
C GLY A 117 23.55 10.28 -29.91
N ALA A 118 23.21 10.43 -31.19
CA ALA A 118 21.85 10.58 -31.66
C ALA A 118 21.17 9.22 -31.85
N THR A 119 19.87 9.14 -31.58
CA THR A 119 19.07 7.93 -31.83
C THR A 119 18.50 7.92 -33.25
N ASN A 120 17.99 6.76 -33.67
CA ASN A 120 17.00 6.73 -34.74
C ASN A 120 15.66 7.31 -34.26
N TRP A 121 14.74 7.56 -35.19
CA TRP A 121 13.34 7.86 -34.85
C TRP A 121 12.73 6.70 -34.06
N SER A 122 11.90 7.03 -33.08
CA SER A 122 11.08 6.05 -32.35
C SER A 122 10.12 5.32 -33.29
N ALA A 123 9.61 4.18 -32.84
CA ALA A 123 8.39 3.64 -33.41
C ALA A 123 7.25 4.68 -33.31
N PRO A 124 6.37 4.80 -34.32
CA PRO A 124 5.21 5.68 -34.24
C PRO A 124 4.26 5.30 -33.09
N ALA A 125 3.78 6.31 -32.38
CA ALA A 125 2.63 6.23 -31.50
C ALA A 125 1.49 7.09 -32.08
N PHE A 126 0.31 7.04 -31.48
CA PHE A 126 -0.81 7.86 -31.94
C PHE A 126 -1.70 8.32 -30.79
N TRP A 127 -2.58 9.28 -31.05
CA TRP A 127 -3.76 9.52 -30.22
C TRP A 127 -4.92 9.87 -31.13
N THR A 128 -6.15 9.76 -30.62
CA THR A 128 -7.32 10.33 -31.30
C THR A 128 -8.00 11.34 -30.40
N THR A 129 -8.53 12.39 -31.00
CA THR A 129 -9.33 13.39 -30.32
C THR A 129 -10.80 12.99 -30.32
N GLY A 130 -11.51 13.32 -29.25
CA GLY A 130 -12.94 13.07 -29.12
C GLY A 130 -13.78 14.26 -29.60
N LEU A 131 -14.89 14.49 -28.90
CA LEU A 131 -15.81 15.61 -29.13
C LEU A 131 -15.52 16.68 -28.09
N PHE A 132 -15.06 17.86 -28.52
CA PHE A 132 -14.56 18.88 -27.58
C PHE A 132 -15.65 19.64 -26.82
N ASN A 133 -16.89 19.63 -27.28
CA ASN A 133 -18.01 20.32 -26.62
C ASN A 133 -19.36 19.80 -27.11
N GLU A 134 -20.42 20.28 -26.47
CA GLU A 134 -21.83 19.98 -26.77
C GLU A 134 -22.22 20.22 -28.24
N ALA A 135 -21.68 21.24 -28.91
CA ALA A 135 -22.02 21.52 -30.30
C ALA A 135 -21.50 20.46 -31.29
N ASN A 136 -20.58 19.59 -30.85
CA ASN A 136 -20.09 18.47 -31.65
C ASN A 136 -20.95 17.20 -31.50
N TRP A 137 -21.94 17.21 -30.62
CA TRP A 137 -22.87 16.10 -30.44
C TRP A 137 -24.12 16.29 -31.29
N GLN A 138 -24.53 15.23 -32.01
CA GLN A 138 -25.76 15.23 -32.81
C GLN A 138 -26.85 14.33 -32.21
N GLY A 139 -26.45 13.35 -31.39
CA GLY A 139 -27.37 12.51 -30.63
C GLY A 139 -28.18 13.26 -29.57
N GLN A 140 -29.42 12.84 -29.44
CA GLN A 140 -30.34 13.22 -28.37
C GLN A 140 -30.13 12.29 -27.17
N TRP A 141 -30.35 12.82 -25.97
CA TRP A 141 -30.52 11.98 -24.78
C TRP A 141 -31.82 11.20 -24.89
N ILE A 142 -31.71 9.86 -24.88
CA ILE A 142 -32.84 8.94 -24.95
C ILE A 142 -32.82 7.95 -23.77
N GLY A 143 -34.00 7.50 -23.36
CA GLY A 143 -34.14 6.57 -22.23
C GLY A 143 -35.58 6.42 -21.77
N LEU A 144 -35.75 6.09 -20.49
CA LEU A 144 -37.04 6.02 -19.81
C LEU A 144 -36.91 6.65 -18.42
N ASP A 145 -37.31 7.92 -18.28
CA ASP A 145 -37.23 8.71 -17.03
C ASP A 145 -38.38 8.35 -16.06
N ARG A 146 -38.63 7.05 -15.85
CA ARG A 146 -39.60 6.53 -14.88
C ARG A 146 -39.35 5.06 -14.56
N ALA A 147 -39.86 4.63 -13.41
CA ALA A 147 -40.02 3.22 -13.07
C ALA A 147 -40.93 2.50 -14.09
N ALA A 148 -40.57 1.27 -14.46
CA ALA A 148 -41.37 0.36 -15.25
C ALA A 148 -42.11 -0.64 -14.33
N PRO A 149 -43.13 -1.37 -14.81
CA PRO A 149 -43.78 -2.40 -14.01
C PRO A 149 -42.79 -3.41 -13.44
N GLY A 150 -42.84 -3.62 -12.12
CA GLY A 150 -41.92 -4.51 -11.40
C GLY A 150 -40.65 -3.85 -10.86
N ASP A 151 -40.39 -2.59 -11.21
CA ASP A 151 -39.38 -1.78 -10.53
C ASP A 151 -39.88 -1.34 -9.13
N SER A 152 -38.95 -1.01 -8.23
CA SER A 152 -39.23 -0.59 -6.85
C SER A 152 -38.29 0.56 -6.44
N GLU A 153 -38.88 1.63 -5.91
CA GLU A 153 -38.19 2.86 -5.52
C GLU A 153 -38.16 3.02 -3.99
N THR A 154 -37.74 1.95 -3.32
CA THR A 154 -37.61 1.88 -1.86
C THR A 154 -36.15 1.99 -1.43
N GLN A 155 -35.89 1.87 -0.11
CA GLN A 155 -34.53 1.69 0.40
C GLN A 155 -33.84 0.48 -0.22
N TRP A 156 -34.53 -0.59 -0.64
CA TRP A 156 -33.91 -1.67 -1.42
C TRP A 156 -34.35 -1.56 -2.87
N SER A 157 -33.88 -0.49 -3.51
CA SER A 157 -34.34 -0.13 -4.84
C SER A 157 -34.00 -1.21 -5.86
N ARG A 158 -34.94 -1.46 -6.75
CA ARG A 158 -34.91 -2.56 -7.69
C ARG A 158 -35.30 -2.00 -9.06
N LEU A 159 -34.34 -1.85 -9.95
CA LEU A 159 -34.54 -1.24 -11.27
C LEU A 159 -33.94 -2.16 -12.34
N ALA A 160 -34.78 -2.65 -13.26
CA ALA A 160 -34.35 -3.51 -14.36
C ALA A 160 -33.49 -2.75 -15.37
N ALA A 161 -32.50 -3.43 -15.97
CA ALA A 161 -31.65 -2.83 -17.00
C ALA A 161 -32.49 -2.36 -18.20
N ARG A 162 -32.04 -1.29 -18.85
CA ARG A 162 -32.70 -0.73 -20.04
C ARG A 162 -31.94 -1.17 -21.29
N TYR A 163 -32.62 -1.81 -22.23
CA TYR A 163 -32.04 -2.30 -23.47
C TYR A 163 -32.49 -1.40 -24.61
N LEU A 164 -31.54 -0.84 -25.37
CA LEU A 164 -31.81 0.06 -26.49
C LEU A 164 -31.18 -0.49 -27.76
N ARG A 165 -31.91 -0.48 -28.88
CA ARG A 165 -31.38 -0.94 -30.17
C ARG A 165 -31.80 -0.07 -31.35
N LYS A 166 -31.02 -0.15 -32.43
CA LYS A 166 -31.34 0.41 -33.74
C LYS A 166 -30.65 -0.37 -34.86
N GLU A 167 -31.37 -0.59 -35.95
CA GLU A 167 -30.79 -1.03 -37.22
C GLU A 167 -30.53 0.18 -38.13
N PHE A 168 -29.44 0.12 -38.90
CA PHE A 168 -29.05 1.17 -39.83
C PHE A 168 -28.16 0.61 -40.96
N ALA A 169 -28.19 1.27 -42.11
CA ALA A 169 -27.36 0.92 -43.25
C ALA A 169 -26.23 1.94 -43.45
N VAL A 170 -25.07 1.48 -43.91
CA VAL A 170 -24.01 2.34 -44.46
C VAL A 170 -23.77 1.95 -45.92
N LYS A 171 -23.96 2.91 -46.83
CA LYS A 171 -24.08 2.62 -48.28
C LYS A 171 -22.77 2.74 -49.06
N LYS A 172 -21.71 3.24 -48.42
CA LYS A 172 -20.42 3.53 -49.05
C LYS A 172 -19.31 2.79 -48.33
N SER A 173 -18.16 2.63 -49.00
CA SER A 173 -16.97 2.01 -48.41
C SER A 173 -16.47 2.84 -47.22
N VAL A 174 -16.43 2.22 -46.04
CA VAL A 174 -16.01 2.84 -44.77
C VAL A 174 -14.50 2.94 -44.74
N LYS A 175 -13.99 4.15 -44.49
CA LYS A 175 -12.57 4.41 -44.20
C LYS A 175 -12.30 4.34 -42.69
N ARG A 176 -13.20 4.91 -41.88
CA ARG A 176 -13.10 4.93 -40.42
C ARG A 176 -14.48 5.04 -39.79
N ALA A 177 -14.71 4.36 -38.68
CA ALA A 177 -15.92 4.52 -37.89
C ALA A 177 -15.58 4.59 -36.40
N THR A 178 -16.13 5.60 -35.72
CA THR A 178 -15.85 5.86 -34.30
C THR A 178 -17.14 6.09 -33.54
N VAL A 179 -17.30 5.39 -32.41
CA VAL A 179 -18.40 5.60 -31.48
C VAL A 179 -17.94 6.49 -30.34
N HIS A 180 -18.69 7.55 -30.06
CA HIS A 180 -18.63 8.29 -28.80
C HIS A 180 -19.93 8.04 -28.03
N ILE A 181 -19.82 7.46 -26.84
CA ILE A 181 -20.98 7.00 -26.04
C ILE A 181 -20.92 7.56 -24.62
N ALA A 182 -22.04 8.12 -24.18
CA ALA A 182 -22.31 8.47 -22.78
C ALA A 182 -23.54 7.67 -22.31
N GLY A 183 -23.30 6.59 -21.58
CA GLY A 183 -24.34 5.82 -20.88
C GLY A 183 -24.37 6.21 -19.40
N MET A 184 -25.45 6.83 -18.95
CA MET A 184 -25.60 7.27 -17.57
C MET A 184 -26.04 6.12 -16.67
N GLY A 185 -25.36 5.98 -15.54
CA GLY A 185 -25.36 4.76 -14.75
C GLY A 185 -24.15 3.94 -15.17
N LEU A 186 -24.39 2.82 -15.85
CA LEU A 186 -23.36 1.99 -16.49
C LEU A 186 -23.86 1.54 -17.87
N TYR A 187 -22.98 1.11 -18.77
CA TYR A 187 -23.39 0.56 -20.06
C TYR A 187 -22.53 -0.60 -20.57
N GLU A 188 -23.13 -1.42 -21.43
CA GLU A 188 -22.43 -2.29 -22.39
C GLU A 188 -22.91 -1.97 -23.80
N LEU A 189 -21.98 -1.82 -24.75
CA LEU A 189 -22.24 -1.49 -26.15
C LEU A 189 -21.99 -2.71 -27.04
N PHE A 190 -22.85 -2.91 -28.02
CA PHE A 190 -22.77 -3.99 -29.00
C PHE A 190 -22.98 -3.46 -30.42
N ILE A 191 -22.23 -3.99 -31.38
CA ILE A 191 -22.48 -3.80 -32.82
C ILE A 191 -22.41 -5.17 -33.50
N ASN A 192 -23.43 -5.51 -34.28
CA ASN A 192 -23.50 -6.75 -35.06
C ASN A 192 -23.21 -8.01 -34.23
N GLY A 193 -23.82 -8.10 -33.03
CA GLY A 193 -23.61 -9.21 -32.10
C GLY A 193 -22.32 -9.15 -31.26
N GLN A 194 -21.37 -8.28 -31.57
CA GLN A 194 -20.10 -8.18 -30.86
C GLN A 194 -20.13 -7.09 -29.79
N ARG A 195 -19.66 -7.42 -28.57
CA ARG A 195 -19.45 -6.43 -27.51
C ARG A 195 -18.27 -5.53 -27.85
N ILE A 196 -18.42 -4.23 -27.63
CA ILE A 196 -17.40 -3.22 -27.91
C ILE A 196 -16.55 -2.95 -26.67
N GLY A 197 -15.24 -3.18 -26.82
CA GLY A 197 -14.28 -3.08 -25.74
C GLY A 197 -14.39 -4.22 -24.72
N ASN A 198 -13.45 -4.25 -23.77
CA ASN A 198 -13.37 -5.25 -22.70
C ASN A 198 -13.48 -4.63 -21.29
N GLN A 199 -13.72 -3.33 -21.22
CA GLN A 199 -14.04 -2.63 -19.98
C GLN A 199 -15.41 -3.07 -19.43
N VAL A 200 -15.48 -3.20 -18.11
CA VAL A 200 -16.69 -3.45 -17.33
C VAL A 200 -17.03 -2.21 -16.51
N LEU A 201 -18.27 -2.10 -16.05
CA LEU A 201 -18.71 -0.99 -15.20
C LEU A 201 -18.37 0.40 -15.79
N ALA A 202 -18.49 0.57 -17.12
CA ALA A 202 -18.23 1.84 -17.80
C ALA A 202 -19.48 2.74 -17.84
N PRO A 203 -19.34 4.09 -17.81
CA PRO A 203 -18.11 4.85 -17.61
C PRO A 203 -17.73 4.94 -16.12
N ALA A 204 -16.57 5.55 -15.82
CA ALA A 204 -16.18 5.83 -14.44
C ALA A 204 -17.20 6.77 -13.74
N PRO A 205 -17.47 6.56 -12.44
CA PRO A 205 -18.41 7.40 -11.67
C PRO A 205 -17.88 8.82 -11.47
N THR A 206 -18.76 9.82 -11.49
CA THR A 206 -18.49 11.24 -11.22
C THR A 206 -19.67 11.86 -10.47
N ASP A 207 -19.53 13.10 -9.99
CA ASP A 207 -20.72 13.88 -9.66
C ASP A 207 -21.43 14.26 -10.96
N TYR A 208 -22.49 13.52 -11.28
CA TYR A 208 -23.23 13.64 -12.54
C TYR A 208 -23.90 15.02 -12.74
N ARG A 209 -23.95 15.86 -11.69
CA ARG A 209 -24.39 17.26 -11.79
C ARG A 209 -23.32 18.18 -12.38
N LYS A 210 -22.07 17.74 -12.41
CA LYS A 210 -20.90 18.52 -12.80
C LYS A 210 -20.27 17.96 -14.07
N THR A 211 -19.99 16.66 -14.08
CA THR A 211 -19.30 15.99 -15.18
C THR A 211 -20.06 14.74 -15.61
N ILE A 212 -20.11 14.49 -16.92
CA ILE A 212 -20.61 13.27 -17.52
C ILE A 212 -19.50 12.74 -18.43
N LEU A 213 -18.99 11.56 -18.11
CA LEU A 213 -17.92 10.96 -18.91
C LEU A 213 -18.52 10.25 -20.13
N TYR A 214 -17.87 10.44 -21.28
CA TYR A 214 -18.09 9.63 -22.47
C TYR A 214 -16.83 8.83 -22.82
N ASN A 215 -17.03 7.67 -23.41
CA ASN A 215 -15.96 6.82 -23.92
C ASN A 215 -15.96 6.82 -25.46
N THR A 216 -14.80 6.52 -26.04
CA THR A 216 -14.60 6.50 -27.49
C THR A 216 -14.05 5.14 -27.92
N TYR A 217 -14.62 4.57 -28.99
CA TYR A 217 -14.21 3.28 -29.55
C TYR A 217 -14.05 3.38 -31.05
N ASP A 218 -12.96 2.80 -31.57
CA ASP A 218 -12.85 2.48 -32.99
C ASP A 218 -13.69 1.23 -33.27
N VAL A 219 -14.62 1.34 -34.22
CA VAL A 219 -15.52 0.26 -34.65
C VAL A 219 -15.44 0.02 -36.16
N THR A 220 -14.39 0.54 -36.80
CA THR A 220 -14.21 0.53 -38.27
C THR A 220 -14.37 -0.87 -38.85
N SER A 221 -13.70 -1.87 -38.26
CA SER A 221 -13.71 -3.25 -38.75
C SER A 221 -15.01 -4.01 -38.48
N LEU A 222 -15.95 -3.42 -37.74
CA LEU A 222 -17.19 -4.07 -37.32
C LEU A 222 -18.40 -3.70 -38.17
N LEU A 223 -18.31 -2.61 -38.93
CA LEU A 223 -19.40 -2.16 -39.77
C LEU A 223 -19.49 -2.99 -41.05
N GLN A 224 -20.73 -3.30 -41.44
CA GLN A 224 -21.14 -3.99 -42.66
C GLN A 224 -22.09 -3.09 -43.45
N THR A 225 -22.67 -3.54 -44.57
CA THR A 225 -23.67 -2.74 -45.30
C THR A 225 -24.92 -2.47 -44.46
N GLU A 226 -25.43 -3.50 -43.80
CA GLU A 226 -26.55 -3.44 -42.85
C GLU A 226 -26.02 -3.75 -41.46
N ASN A 227 -26.45 -2.98 -40.45
CA ASN A 227 -25.91 -3.06 -39.11
C ASN A 227 -27.00 -2.98 -38.05
N ALA A 228 -26.72 -3.60 -36.90
CA ALA A 228 -27.46 -3.38 -35.67
C ALA A 228 -26.51 -2.88 -34.58
N ILE A 229 -26.95 -1.86 -33.85
CA ILE A 229 -26.29 -1.37 -32.64
C ILE A 229 -27.22 -1.58 -31.44
N GLY A 230 -26.67 -2.09 -30.35
CA GLY A 230 -27.39 -2.36 -29.11
C GLY A 230 -26.64 -1.79 -27.91
N VAL A 231 -27.37 -1.25 -26.94
CA VAL A 231 -26.81 -0.76 -25.67
C VAL A 231 -27.66 -1.27 -24.51
N THR A 232 -27.01 -1.89 -23.54
CA THR A 232 -27.62 -2.20 -22.25
C THR A 232 -27.20 -1.13 -21.25
N LEU A 233 -28.13 -0.55 -20.51
CA LEU A 233 -27.86 0.41 -19.44
C LEU A 233 -28.14 -0.22 -18.06
N GLY A 234 -27.14 -0.13 -17.18
CA GLY A 234 -27.24 -0.42 -15.76
C GLY A 234 -27.42 0.83 -14.92
N ASN A 235 -27.75 0.65 -13.65
CA ASN A 235 -28.11 1.70 -12.71
C ASN A 235 -26.89 2.50 -12.23
N GLY A 236 -25.81 1.79 -11.89
CA GLY A 236 -24.61 2.37 -11.29
C GLY A 236 -24.95 3.27 -10.10
N ARG A 237 -24.19 4.37 -9.94
CA ARG A 237 -24.49 5.40 -8.93
C ARG A 237 -25.44 6.49 -9.41
N PHE A 238 -25.78 6.48 -10.70
CA PHE A 238 -26.69 7.48 -11.26
C PHE A 238 -28.11 7.29 -10.72
N TYR A 239 -28.58 6.05 -10.72
CA TYR A 239 -29.77 5.63 -9.98
C TYR A 239 -29.33 4.98 -8.67
N THR A 240 -29.46 5.72 -7.56
CA THR A 240 -28.91 5.30 -6.27
C THR A 240 -29.52 3.99 -5.77
N MET A 241 -28.70 3.23 -5.04
CA MET A 241 -29.01 1.92 -4.46
C MET A 241 -30.10 1.97 -3.37
N ARG A 242 -30.37 3.16 -2.84
CA ARG A 242 -31.22 3.43 -1.68
C ARG A 242 -32.14 4.62 -2.00
N GLN A 243 -33.18 4.41 -2.79
CA GLN A 243 -34.12 5.48 -3.17
C GLN A 243 -34.93 5.95 -1.95
N ASN A 244 -35.17 7.27 -1.86
CA ASN A 244 -35.93 7.91 -0.79
C ASN A 244 -35.39 7.67 0.65
N TYR A 245 -34.20 7.10 0.80
CA TYR A 245 -33.56 6.86 2.10
C TYR A 245 -32.61 8.00 2.43
N LYS A 246 -32.95 8.79 3.46
CA LYS A 246 -32.19 9.99 3.88
C LYS A 246 -31.89 10.93 2.69
N PRO A 247 -32.93 11.41 1.97
CA PRO A 247 -32.75 12.20 0.74
C PRO A 247 -32.03 13.54 0.96
N TYR A 248 -32.02 14.07 2.20
CA TYR A 248 -31.20 15.24 2.56
C TYR A 248 -29.69 14.94 2.50
N LYS A 249 -29.29 13.68 2.70
CA LYS A 249 -27.90 13.20 2.72
C LYS A 249 -27.48 12.58 1.39
N ILE A 250 -28.33 11.74 0.78
CA ILE A 250 -27.99 10.90 -0.38
C ILE A 250 -28.75 11.42 -1.61
N PRO A 251 -28.08 12.09 -2.57
CA PRO A 251 -28.72 12.60 -3.77
C PRO A 251 -28.96 11.46 -4.76
N THR A 252 -30.11 11.50 -5.44
CA THR A 252 -30.42 10.69 -6.62
C THR A 252 -30.33 11.55 -7.87
N PHE A 253 -29.74 11.03 -8.95
CA PHE A 253 -29.46 11.83 -10.15
C PHE A 253 -30.49 11.60 -11.26
N GLY A 254 -30.99 10.38 -11.40
CA GLY A 254 -32.06 10.05 -12.35
C GLY A 254 -32.06 8.59 -12.79
N TYR A 255 -32.81 8.30 -13.85
CA TYR A 255 -32.87 6.97 -14.46
C TYR A 255 -31.85 6.81 -15.60
N PRO A 256 -31.30 5.60 -15.82
CA PRO A 256 -30.31 5.37 -16.88
C PRO A 256 -30.76 5.89 -18.25
N LYS A 257 -29.86 6.61 -18.91
CA LYS A 257 -30.11 7.25 -20.22
C LYS A 257 -28.86 7.25 -21.09
N LEU A 258 -29.06 7.35 -22.40
CA LEU A 258 -28.03 7.19 -23.42
C LEU A 258 -27.94 8.41 -24.31
N ARG A 259 -26.71 8.82 -24.63
CA ARG A 259 -26.40 9.65 -25.81
C ARG A 259 -25.22 9.03 -26.55
N LEU A 260 -25.35 8.95 -27.88
CA LEU A 260 -24.32 8.34 -28.73
C LEU A 260 -24.24 9.01 -30.10
N ASN A 261 -23.00 9.18 -30.57
CA ASN A 261 -22.67 9.47 -31.96
C ASN A 261 -21.80 8.31 -32.50
N LEU A 262 -22.23 7.67 -33.58
CA LEU A 262 -21.39 6.83 -34.43
C LEU A 262 -21.04 7.64 -35.67
N ILE A 263 -19.80 8.11 -35.76
CA ILE A 263 -19.30 8.93 -36.88
C ILE A 263 -18.60 8.01 -37.87
N VAL A 264 -19.11 7.96 -39.10
CA VAL A 264 -18.58 7.16 -40.20
C VAL A 264 -17.95 8.10 -41.22
N GLU A 265 -16.68 7.85 -41.54
CA GLU A 265 -15.94 8.51 -42.60
C GLU A 265 -15.76 7.53 -43.75
N TYR A 266 -16.14 7.96 -44.95
CA TYR A 266 -16.12 7.11 -46.14
C TYR A 266 -14.84 7.32 -46.96
N ALA A 267 -14.52 6.35 -47.81
CA ALA A 267 -13.36 6.40 -48.69
C ALA A 267 -13.38 7.58 -49.69
N ASP A 268 -14.57 8.07 -50.03
CA ASP A 268 -14.76 9.25 -50.90
C ASP A 268 -14.59 10.60 -50.17
N GLY A 269 -14.30 10.58 -48.87
CA GLY A 269 -14.12 11.77 -48.03
C GLY A 269 -15.41 12.31 -47.39
N SER A 270 -16.59 11.81 -47.75
CA SER A 270 -17.85 12.19 -47.10
C SER A 270 -17.98 11.58 -45.69
N LYS A 271 -18.84 12.17 -44.86
CA LYS A 271 -19.10 11.70 -43.48
C LYS A 271 -20.58 11.55 -43.22
N GLU A 272 -20.93 10.59 -42.38
CA GLU A 272 -22.27 10.35 -41.85
C GLU A 272 -22.20 10.19 -40.33
N THR A 273 -23.26 10.57 -39.62
CA THR A 273 -23.35 10.35 -38.16
C THR A 273 -24.65 9.67 -37.83
N ILE A 274 -24.56 8.44 -37.32
CA ILE A 274 -25.68 7.68 -36.78
C ILE A 274 -25.83 8.05 -35.31
N THR A 275 -27.00 8.54 -34.94
CA THR A 275 -27.22 9.20 -33.64
C THR A 275 -28.32 8.54 -32.83
N THR A 276 -28.27 8.74 -31.51
CA THR A 276 -29.41 8.46 -30.62
C THR A 276 -30.55 9.45 -30.86
N ASN A 277 -31.75 8.94 -31.07
CA ASN A 277 -32.99 9.71 -31.26
C ASN A 277 -34.20 8.78 -31.06
N THR A 278 -35.42 9.29 -31.25
CA THR A 278 -36.66 8.53 -31.02
C THR A 278 -36.93 7.41 -32.03
N SER A 279 -36.09 7.23 -33.06
CA SER A 279 -36.15 6.06 -33.94
C SER A 279 -35.57 4.79 -33.29
N TRP A 280 -34.84 4.93 -32.18
CA TRP A 280 -34.36 3.79 -31.42
C TRP A 280 -35.53 3.09 -30.72
N LYS A 281 -35.35 1.80 -30.46
CA LYS A 281 -36.29 0.99 -29.68
C LYS A 281 -35.72 0.74 -28.30
N LEU A 282 -36.60 0.64 -27.30
CA LEU A 282 -36.27 0.41 -25.90
C LEU A 282 -37.13 -0.71 -25.32
N THR A 283 -36.56 -1.54 -24.46
CA THR A 283 -37.32 -2.45 -23.60
C THR A 283 -36.74 -2.52 -22.19
N THR A 284 -37.62 -2.78 -21.22
CA THR A 284 -37.28 -3.11 -19.82
C THR A 284 -37.46 -4.61 -19.54
N GLU A 285 -37.90 -5.38 -20.55
CA GLU A 285 -38.23 -6.81 -20.45
C GLU A 285 -37.07 -7.73 -20.84
N GLY A 286 -35.83 -7.33 -20.52
CA GLY A 286 -34.63 -8.16 -20.67
C GLY A 286 -34.26 -8.96 -19.41
N PRO A 287 -33.16 -9.73 -19.45
CA PRO A 287 -32.82 -10.69 -18.41
C PRO A 287 -32.30 -10.06 -17.11
N ILE A 288 -31.63 -8.91 -17.14
CA ILE A 288 -31.16 -8.24 -15.91
C ILE A 288 -32.36 -7.52 -15.26
N ARG A 289 -32.95 -8.15 -14.24
CA ARG A 289 -34.16 -7.68 -13.55
C ARG A 289 -33.86 -6.69 -12.44
N SER A 290 -32.65 -6.71 -11.89
CA SER A 290 -32.14 -5.75 -10.92
C SER A 290 -30.62 -5.74 -10.98
N ASN A 291 -30.01 -4.57 -10.83
CA ASN A 291 -28.57 -4.41 -10.63
C ASN A 291 -28.35 -3.27 -9.62
N ASN A 292 -28.04 -3.63 -8.39
CA ASN A 292 -27.90 -2.68 -7.29
C ASN A 292 -26.52 -2.88 -6.66
N GLU A 293 -25.66 -1.85 -6.70
CA GLU A 293 -24.27 -1.96 -6.25
C GLU A 293 -24.13 -2.58 -4.83
N TYR A 294 -25.07 -2.31 -3.93
CA TYR A 294 -25.05 -2.86 -2.56
C TYR A 294 -25.73 -4.22 -2.42
N ASP A 295 -26.74 -4.50 -3.22
CA ASP A 295 -27.59 -5.69 -3.02
C ASP A 295 -27.29 -6.85 -3.97
N GLY A 296 -26.68 -6.58 -5.13
CA GLY A 296 -26.30 -7.55 -6.16
C GLY A 296 -27.16 -7.49 -7.43
N GLU A 297 -26.97 -8.49 -8.31
CA GLU A 297 -27.65 -8.59 -9.61
C GLU A 297 -28.63 -9.77 -9.64
N GLU A 298 -29.86 -9.51 -10.11
CA GLU A 298 -30.85 -10.54 -10.41
C GLU A 298 -30.96 -10.72 -11.93
N TYR A 299 -30.63 -11.91 -12.42
CA TYR A 299 -30.68 -12.27 -13.83
C TYR A 299 -31.68 -13.40 -14.07
N ASP A 300 -32.71 -13.16 -14.89
CA ASP A 300 -33.68 -14.17 -15.31
C ASP A 300 -33.44 -14.58 -16.77
N ALA A 301 -32.77 -15.72 -16.97
CA ALA A 301 -32.38 -16.17 -18.31
C ALA A 301 -33.57 -16.56 -19.19
N ARG A 302 -34.75 -16.78 -18.61
CA ARG A 302 -35.98 -17.02 -19.39
C ARG A 302 -36.36 -15.78 -20.22
N LYS A 303 -35.92 -14.60 -19.79
CA LYS A 303 -36.12 -13.30 -20.44
C LYS A 303 -34.96 -12.88 -21.35
N GLU A 304 -34.03 -13.77 -21.68
CA GLU A 304 -32.98 -13.46 -22.65
C GLU A 304 -33.56 -13.05 -24.01
N LEU A 305 -32.96 -12.03 -24.61
CA LEU A 305 -33.45 -11.37 -25.82
C LEU A 305 -32.88 -11.99 -27.10
N GLY A 306 -32.24 -13.18 -27.04
CA GLY A 306 -31.66 -13.84 -28.20
C GLY A 306 -30.66 -12.94 -28.96
N ALA A 307 -30.77 -12.89 -30.28
CA ALA A 307 -29.89 -12.12 -31.17
C ALA A 307 -30.26 -10.62 -31.30
N TRP A 308 -30.76 -9.97 -30.22
CA TRP A 308 -31.28 -8.60 -30.27
C TRP A 308 -30.29 -7.52 -30.74
N THR A 309 -28.99 -7.80 -30.67
CA THR A 309 -27.92 -6.92 -31.14
C THR A 309 -27.48 -7.20 -32.59
N GLN A 310 -28.20 -8.06 -33.31
CA GLN A 310 -28.00 -8.37 -34.72
C GLN A 310 -29.14 -7.79 -35.58
N ILE A 311 -28.90 -7.73 -36.89
CA ILE A 311 -29.89 -7.30 -37.88
C ILE A 311 -31.05 -8.30 -38.00
N GLY A 312 -32.22 -7.83 -38.42
CA GLY A 312 -33.40 -8.68 -38.62
C GLY A 312 -34.05 -9.18 -37.33
N TYR A 313 -33.68 -8.64 -36.17
CA TYR A 313 -34.32 -9.00 -34.90
C TYR A 313 -35.72 -8.39 -34.81
N ASP A 314 -36.68 -9.20 -34.36
CA ASP A 314 -38.07 -8.77 -34.17
C ASP A 314 -38.22 -7.92 -32.90
N ASP A 315 -38.14 -6.60 -33.06
CA ASP A 315 -38.38 -5.62 -32.00
C ASP A 315 -39.76 -4.93 -32.05
N LYS A 316 -40.75 -5.55 -32.73
CA LYS A 316 -42.11 -5.00 -32.88
C LYS A 316 -42.76 -4.66 -31.53
N ASN A 317 -42.47 -5.47 -30.50
CA ASN A 317 -43.00 -5.31 -29.14
C ASN A 317 -42.18 -4.36 -28.25
N TRP A 318 -41.06 -3.81 -28.76
CA TRP A 318 -40.28 -2.82 -28.04
C TRP A 318 -40.92 -1.44 -28.23
N MET A 319 -40.92 -0.64 -27.16
CA MET A 319 -41.42 0.72 -27.25
C MET A 319 -40.41 1.61 -27.99
N PRO A 320 -40.84 2.69 -28.66
CA PRO A 320 -39.92 3.73 -29.09
C PRO A 320 -39.15 4.30 -27.89
N ALA A 321 -37.85 4.53 -28.04
CA ALA A 321 -37.06 5.22 -27.05
C ALA A 321 -37.55 6.67 -26.92
N GLN A 322 -37.67 7.15 -25.68
CA GLN A 322 -38.19 8.49 -25.42
C GLN A 322 -37.03 9.48 -25.35
N ARG A 323 -37.24 10.69 -25.87
CA ARG A 323 -36.36 11.81 -25.53
C ARG A 323 -36.55 12.13 -24.05
N VAL A 324 -35.45 12.13 -23.31
CA VAL A 324 -35.46 12.33 -21.84
C VAL A 324 -34.86 13.69 -21.46
N SER A 325 -34.96 14.02 -20.17
CA SER A 325 -34.35 15.23 -19.63
C SER A 325 -32.84 15.26 -19.89
N ILE A 326 -32.34 16.44 -20.27
CA ILE A 326 -30.90 16.68 -20.43
C ILE A 326 -30.28 16.66 -19.02
N PRO A 327 -29.27 15.81 -18.77
CA PRO A 327 -28.57 15.80 -17.48
C PRO A 327 -27.78 17.10 -17.28
N SER A 328 -27.57 17.49 -16.02
CA SER A 328 -26.98 18.80 -15.70
C SER A 328 -25.46 18.88 -15.87
N GLY A 329 -24.75 17.76 -15.79
CA GLY A 329 -23.30 17.74 -15.96
C GLY A 329 -22.83 18.00 -17.39
N THR A 330 -21.56 18.41 -17.52
CA THR A 330 -20.91 18.67 -18.81
C THR A 330 -20.27 17.39 -19.36
N LEU A 331 -20.48 17.09 -20.64
CA LEU A 331 -19.81 15.97 -21.31
C LEU A 331 -18.30 16.19 -21.42
N ARG A 332 -17.52 15.19 -20.98
CA ARG A 332 -16.05 15.17 -21.05
C ARG A 332 -15.53 13.80 -21.46
N ALA A 333 -14.38 13.76 -22.12
CA ALA A 333 -13.72 12.50 -22.41
C ALA A 333 -13.27 11.83 -21.10
N GLN A 334 -13.44 10.50 -21.00
CA GLN A 334 -12.80 9.76 -19.93
C GLN A 334 -11.28 9.67 -20.17
N MET A 335 -10.51 10.49 -19.45
CA MET A 335 -9.05 10.57 -19.53
C MET A 335 -8.33 9.57 -18.60
N MET A 336 -8.97 8.42 -18.34
CA MET A 336 -8.39 7.31 -17.59
C MET A 336 -8.86 5.97 -18.17
N PRO A 337 -8.06 4.90 -18.07
CA PRO A 337 -8.51 3.55 -18.40
C PRO A 337 -9.79 3.18 -17.62
N GLY A 338 -10.63 2.34 -18.22
CA GLY A 338 -11.85 1.84 -17.57
C GLY A 338 -11.55 0.65 -16.65
N MET A 339 -12.55 0.27 -15.84
CA MET A 339 -12.45 -0.95 -15.04
C MET A 339 -12.45 -2.20 -15.92
N LYS A 340 -11.71 -3.24 -15.52
CA LYS A 340 -11.61 -4.53 -16.22
C LYS A 340 -11.61 -5.69 -15.24
N VAL A 341 -11.90 -6.88 -15.75
CA VAL A 341 -11.47 -8.11 -15.09
C VAL A 341 -9.97 -8.24 -15.30
N THR A 342 -9.16 -7.97 -14.26
CA THR A 342 -7.70 -7.93 -14.36
C THR A 342 -7.05 -9.26 -13.98
N GLU A 343 -7.72 -10.08 -13.18
CA GLU A 343 -7.23 -11.39 -12.75
C GLU A 343 -8.40 -12.35 -12.45
N THR A 344 -8.15 -13.65 -12.60
CA THR A 344 -9.09 -14.71 -12.22
C THR A 344 -8.49 -15.61 -11.15
N LEU A 345 -9.20 -15.84 -10.05
CA LEU A 345 -8.80 -16.71 -8.94
C LEU A 345 -9.68 -17.96 -8.89
N LYS A 346 -9.05 -19.12 -8.70
CA LYS A 346 -9.76 -20.38 -8.44
C LYS A 346 -10.03 -20.51 -6.95
N PRO A 347 -11.24 -20.95 -6.51
CA PRO A 347 -11.48 -21.25 -5.11
C PRO A 347 -10.48 -22.27 -4.58
N VAL A 348 -9.89 -21.99 -3.41
CA VAL A 348 -8.95 -22.91 -2.75
C VAL A 348 -9.67 -24.06 -2.06
N SER A 349 -10.95 -23.88 -1.71
CA SER A 349 -11.79 -24.97 -1.19
C SER A 349 -13.29 -24.73 -1.41
N ILE A 350 -14.06 -25.83 -1.39
CA ILE A 350 -15.52 -25.84 -1.31
C ILE A 350 -15.95 -26.80 -0.21
N LYS A 351 -16.85 -26.37 0.68
CA LYS A 351 -17.38 -27.21 1.78
C LYS A 351 -18.89 -27.22 1.73
N LYS A 352 -19.50 -28.41 1.82
CA LYS A 352 -20.96 -28.55 1.93
C LYS A 352 -21.38 -28.26 3.37
N LEU A 353 -22.42 -27.45 3.55
CA LEU A 353 -23.00 -27.09 4.84
C LEU A 353 -24.53 -27.18 4.74
N GLY A 354 -25.11 -28.30 5.19
CA GLY A 354 -26.53 -28.60 4.96
C GLY A 354 -26.85 -28.67 3.46
N ASN A 355 -27.77 -27.83 2.99
CA ASN A 355 -28.22 -27.76 1.60
C ASN A 355 -27.49 -26.70 0.75
N LYS A 356 -26.44 -26.07 1.29
CA LYS A 356 -25.63 -25.04 0.64
C LYS A 356 -24.15 -25.43 0.63
N TYR A 357 -23.35 -24.65 -0.10
CA TYR A 357 -21.90 -24.79 -0.17
C TYR A 357 -21.22 -23.48 0.20
N ILE A 358 -20.07 -23.55 0.85
CA ILE A 358 -19.21 -22.40 1.16
C ILE A 358 -17.92 -22.54 0.36
N LEU A 359 -17.64 -21.56 -0.49
CA LEU A 359 -16.39 -21.39 -1.21
C LEU A 359 -15.44 -20.52 -0.38
N ASP A 360 -14.16 -20.89 -0.32
CA ASP A 360 -13.08 -20.00 0.11
C ASP A 360 -12.22 -19.68 -1.11
N ILE A 361 -12.13 -18.40 -1.48
CA ILE A 361 -11.26 -17.93 -2.57
C ILE A 361 -9.79 -17.88 -2.13
N GLY A 362 -9.52 -17.86 -0.83
CA GLY A 362 -8.18 -17.75 -0.25
C GLY A 362 -7.65 -16.32 -0.15
N GLN A 363 -8.37 -15.35 -0.72
CA GLN A 363 -8.02 -13.94 -0.78
C GLN A 363 -9.29 -13.09 -0.66
N ASN A 364 -9.29 -12.06 0.19
CA ASN A 364 -10.33 -11.03 0.21
C ASN A 364 -10.09 -10.07 -0.96
N MET A 365 -11.04 -9.98 -1.89
CA MET A 365 -10.91 -9.25 -3.16
C MET A 365 -12.20 -8.48 -3.49
N ALA A 366 -12.14 -7.57 -4.46
CA ALA A 366 -13.32 -6.92 -5.03
C ALA A 366 -13.58 -7.39 -6.47
N GLY A 367 -14.82 -7.79 -6.76
CA GLY A 367 -15.22 -8.29 -8.07
C GLY A 367 -16.48 -9.15 -7.99
N TRP A 368 -16.53 -10.28 -8.69
CA TRP A 368 -17.66 -11.20 -8.66
C TRP A 368 -17.22 -12.64 -8.91
N VAL A 369 -18.17 -13.58 -8.90
CA VAL A 369 -17.93 -14.98 -9.27
C VAL A 369 -18.58 -15.28 -10.62
N ARG A 370 -17.79 -15.79 -11.56
CA ARG A 370 -18.26 -16.48 -12.74
C ARG A 370 -18.48 -17.95 -12.41
N PHE A 371 -19.60 -18.52 -12.84
CA PHE A 371 -19.87 -19.94 -12.62
C PHE A 371 -20.50 -20.63 -13.83
N ARG A 372 -20.29 -21.95 -13.94
CA ARG A 372 -20.96 -22.82 -14.93
C ARG A 372 -22.42 -23.01 -14.54
N ILE A 373 -23.35 -22.81 -15.46
CA ILE A 373 -24.78 -22.91 -15.16
C ILE A 373 -25.20 -24.39 -15.13
N LYS A 374 -25.84 -24.81 -14.02
CA LYS A 374 -26.43 -26.15 -13.84
C LYS A 374 -27.77 -26.04 -13.13
N GLY A 375 -28.82 -26.63 -13.71
CA GLY A 375 -30.16 -26.64 -13.12
C GLY A 375 -31.22 -26.93 -14.17
N GLN A 376 -32.47 -27.05 -13.72
CA GLN A 376 -33.65 -27.14 -14.57
C GLN A 376 -34.26 -25.75 -14.79
N ALA A 377 -35.06 -25.60 -15.84
CA ALA A 377 -35.77 -24.35 -16.12
C ALA A 377 -36.58 -23.89 -14.90
N GLY A 378 -36.38 -22.63 -14.48
CA GLY A 378 -37.00 -22.04 -13.30
C GLY A 378 -36.21 -22.17 -12.00
N ASP A 379 -35.19 -23.03 -11.93
CA ASP A 379 -34.30 -23.12 -10.76
C ASP A 379 -33.57 -21.79 -10.54
N SER A 380 -33.35 -21.43 -9.28
CA SER A 380 -32.61 -20.22 -8.90
C SER A 380 -31.28 -20.58 -8.24
N ILE A 381 -30.17 -20.21 -8.88
CA ILE A 381 -28.83 -20.30 -8.30
C ILE A 381 -28.55 -18.98 -7.58
N ARG A 382 -28.14 -19.03 -6.31
CA ARG A 382 -27.86 -17.83 -5.52
C ARG A 382 -26.46 -17.85 -4.95
N LEU A 383 -25.77 -16.72 -5.05
CA LEU A 383 -24.44 -16.47 -4.49
C LEU A 383 -24.54 -15.35 -3.46
N ARG A 384 -24.16 -15.61 -2.21
CA ARG A 384 -24.04 -14.59 -1.15
C ARG A 384 -22.58 -14.42 -0.77
N PHE A 385 -22.18 -13.20 -0.47
CA PHE A 385 -20.77 -12.85 -0.32
C PHE A 385 -20.45 -12.39 1.12
N ALA A 386 -19.25 -12.71 1.61
CA ALA A 386 -18.73 -12.24 2.89
C ALA A 386 -17.20 -12.15 2.93
N GLU A 387 -16.68 -11.32 3.84
CA GLU A 387 -15.23 -11.20 4.09
C GLU A 387 -14.71 -12.28 5.05
N SER A 388 -15.56 -12.76 5.96
CA SER A 388 -15.22 -13.73 7.00
C SER A 388 -16.33 -14.74 7.24
N LEU A 389 -16.02 -15.79 8.03
CA LEU A 389 -16.95 -16.81 8.46
C LEU A 389 -17.19 -16.72 9.97
N GLN A 390 -18.35 -17.22 10.39
CA GLN A 390 -18.65 -17.55 11.78
C GLN A 390 -17.98 -18.87 12.17
N ASP A 391 -17.90 -19.16 13.48
CA ASP A 391 -17.30 -20.40 14.00
C ASP A 391 -17.99 -21.68 13.48
N ASN A 392 -19.29 -21.60 13.18
CA ASN A 392 -20.07 -22.70 12.60
C ASN A 392 -19.83 -22.89 11.08
N GLY A 393 -18.98 -22.06 10.47
CA GLY A 393 -18.67 -22.08 9.04
C GLY A 393 -19.64 -21.31 8.13
N GLU A 394 -20.69 -20.71 8.67
CA GLU A 394 -21.59 -19.84 7.90
C GLU A 394 -20.96 -18.47 7.61
N LEU A 395 -21.47 -17.76 6.60
CA LEU A 395 -21.01 -16.41 6.29
C LEU A 395 -21.26 -15.45 7.47
N TYR A 396 -20.26 -14.61 7.78
CA TYR A 396 -20.45 -13.46 8.65
C TYR A 396 -20.75 -12.21 7.81
N THR A 397 -21.97 -11.68 7.94
CA THR A 397 -22.47 -10.55 7.11
C THR A 397 -22.94 -9.35 7.91
N LYS A 398 -22.83 -9.38 9.25
CA LYS A 398 -23.28 -8.26 10.09
C LYS A 398 -22.55 -6.96 9.77
N ASN A 399 -21.26 -7.03 9.43
CA ASN A 399 -20.45 -5.87 9.07
C ASN A 399 -20.79 -5.27 7.70
N PHE A 400 -21.64 -5.93 6.90
CA PHE A 400 -22.14 -5.37 5.63
C PHE A 400 -23.33 -4.42 5.87
N ARG A 401 -23.83 -4.37 7.12
CA ARG A 401 -24.98 -3.58 7.55
C ARG A 401 -26.23 -3.96 6.76
N ASP A 402 -26.79 -3.06 5.94
CA ASP A 402 -27.99 -3.35 5.14
C ASP A 402 -27.70 -3.77 3.68
N ALA A 403 -26.42 -3.87 3.28
CA ALA A 403 -26.04 -4.38 1.96
C ALA A 403 -26.31 -5.89 1.89
N ARG A 404 -27.11 -6.31 0.92
CA ARG A 404 -27.46 -7.74 0.77
C ARG A 404 -26.35 -8.56 0.12
N SER A 405 -25.54 -7.95 -0.75
CA SER A 405 -24.45 -8.59 -1.50
C SER A 405 -24.81 -10.00 -1.95
N THR A 406 -25.84 -10.11 -2.80
CA THR A 406 -26.42 -11.37 -3.26
C THR A 406 -26.71 -11.34 -4.76
N ASP A 407 -26.12 -12.26 -5.50
CA ASP A 407 -26.43 -12.46 -6.92
C ASP A 407 -27.39 -13.64 -7.10
N VAL A 408 -28.32 -13.50 -8.05
CA VAL A 408 -29.33 -14.51 -8.36
C VAL A 408 -29.40 -14.75 -9.87
N TYR A 409 -29.27 -16.00 -10.29
CA TYR A 409 -29.47 -16.43 -11.67
C TYR A 409 -30.64 -17.43 -11.75
N VAL A 410 -31.65 -17.14 -12.57
CA VAL A 410 -32.77 -18.04 -12.86
C VAL A 410 -32.50 -18.77 -14.16
N VAL A 411 -32.47 -20.10 -14.10
CA VAL A 411 -32.16 -20.98 -15.22
C VAL A 411 -33.30 -20.99 -16.24
N SER A 412 -32.97 -20.90 -17.53
CA SER A 412 -33.95 -20.94 -18.62
C SER A 412 -34.25 -22.36 -19.13
N GLY A 413 -33.31 -23.29 -18.94
CA GLY A 413 -33.32 -24.63 -19.54
C GLY A 413 -32.84 -24.65 -20.99
N ARG A 414 -32.41 -23.50 -21.54
CA ARG A 414 -31.87 -23.35 -22.91
C ARG A 414 -30.36 -23.19 -22.94
N GLU A 415 -29.72 -23.16 -21.77
CA GLU A 415 -28.29 -23.01 -21.63
C GLU A 415 -27.54 -24.20 -22.26
N THR A 416 -26.47 -23.90 -23.00
CA THR A 416 -25.55 -24.95 -23.46
C THR A 416 -24.81 -25.56 -22.28
N LYS A 417 -24.31 -26.80 -22.43
CA LYS A 417 -23.59 -27.54 -21.37
C LYS A 417 -22.44 -26.76 -20.71
N ASP A 418 -21.75 -25.91 -21.47
CA ASP A 418 -20.61 -25.12 -21.00
C ASP A 418 -20.95 -23.64 -20.78
N ALA A 419 -22.25 -23.29 -20.71
CA ALA A 419 -22.66 -21.92 -20.47
C ALA A 419 -22.19 -21.45 -19.08
N THR A 420 -21.69 -20.21 -19.03
CA THR A 420 -21.28 -19.56 -17.78
C THR A 420 -21.96 -18.23 -17.62
N TRP A 421 -22.16 -17.82 -16.38
CA TRP A 421 -22.70 -16.51 -16.04
C TRP A 421 -21.83 -15.81 -15.00
N ALA A 422 -21.82 -14.49 -15.09
CA ALA A 422 -21.29 -13.55 -14.12
C ALA A 422 -22.14 -12.28 -14.22
N PRO A 423 -22.27 -11.49 -13.14
CA PRO A 423 -23.00 -10.22 -13.19
C PRO A 423 -22.35 -9.20 -14.15
N ARG A 424 -23.05 -8.10 -14.44
CA ARG A 424 -22.61 -7.08 -15.41
C ARG A 424 -22.43 -5.69 -14.81
N PHE A 425 -23.28 -5.30 -13.87
CA PHE A 425 -23.39 -3.91 -13.40
C PHE A 425 -23.21 -3.72 -11.89
N ILE A 426 -22.59 -4.70 -11.22
CA ILE A 426 -22.30 -4.65 -9.78
C ILE A 426 -20.88 -5.18 -9.50
N TYR A 427 -20.43 -5.06 -8.25
CA TYR A 427 -19.28 -5.78 -7.71
C TYR A 427 -19.48 -6.00 -6.20
N HIS A 428 -18.74 -6.95 -5.63
CA HIS A 428 -18.75 -7.30 -4.20
C HIS A 428 -17.33 -7.32 -3.65
N GLY A 429 -17.16 -6.97 -2.37
CA GLY A 429 -15.94 -7.24 -1.61
C GLY A 429 -16.09 -8.53 -0.79
N PHE A 430 -15.26 -9.54 -1.03
CA PHE A 430 -15.41 -10.86 -0.41
C PHE A 430 -14.16 -11.74 -0.47
N ARG A 431 -14.11 -12.70 0.46
CA ARG A 431 -13.27 -13.90 0.38
C ARG A 431 -14.10 -15.18 0.29
N TYR A 432 -15.26 -15.18 0.93
CA TYR A 432 -16.12 -16.36 1.06
C TYR A 432 -17.42 -16.16 0.29
N VAL A 433 -17.91 -17.24 -0.31
CA VAL A 433 -19.14 -17.24 -1.09
C VAL A 433 -20.02 -18.42 -0.69
N GLU A 434 -21.25 -18.14 -0.28
CA GLU A 434 -22.28 -19.15 -0.10
C GLU A 434 -23.00 -19.39 -1.42
N VAL A 435 -23.05 -20.66 -1.85
CA VAL A 435 -23.75 -21.11 -3.05
C VAL A 435 -24.96 -21.94 -2.64
N SER A 436 -26.15 -21.56 -3.10
CA SER A 436 -27.40 -22.30 -2.88
C SER A 436 -28.18 -22.47 -4.18
N GLY A 437 -29.03 -23.50 -4.25
CA GLY A 437 -29.79 -23.84 -5.46
C GLY A 437 -28.93 -24.42 -6.58
N TYR A 438 -27.72 -24.91 -6.28
CA TYR A 438 -26.77 -25.44 -7.26
C TYR A 438 -26.56 -26.96 -7.08
N PRO A 439 -26.81 -27.79 -8.11
CA PRO A 439 -26.70 -29.24 -7.98
C PRO A 439 -25.23 -29.70 -7.97
N ASN A 440 -24.84 -30.42 -6.91
CA ASN A 440 -23.50 -31.04 -6.78
C ASN A 440 -22.35 -30.07 -7.07
N ALA A 441 -22.34 -28.91 -6.41
CA ALA A 441 -21.33 -27.88 -6.60
C ALA A 441 -19.91 -28.41 -6.39
N LYS A 442 -18.99 -28.07 -7.30
CA LYS A 442 -17.56 -28.35 -7.21
C LYS A 442 -16.77 -27.05 -7.38
N ALA A 443 -15.57 -26.96 -6.79
CA ALA A 443 -14.74 -25.76 -6.89
C ALA A 443 -14.44 -25.36 -8.36
N GLU A 444 -14.24 -26.34 -9.24
CA GLU A 444 -14.00 -26.15 -10.68
C GLU A 444 -15.17 -25.52 -11.46
N ASP A 445 -16.35 -25.46 -10.86
CA ASP A 445 -17.50 -24.80 -11.46
C ASP A 445 -17.47 -23.27 -11.30
N PHE A 446 -16.57 -22.74 -10.45
CA PHE A 446 -16.53 -21.34 -10.06
C PHE A 446 -15.14 -20.74 -10.29
N ILE A 447 -15.12 -19.48 -10.72
CA ILE A 447 -13.92 -18.65 -10.81
C ILE A 447 -14.29 -17.27 -10.26
N ALA A 448 -13.49 -16.74 -9.35
CA ALA A 448 -13.63 -15.35 -8.92
C ALA A 448 -12.89 -14.43 -9.90
N GLU A 449 -13.56 -13.40 -10.40
CA GLU A 449 -13.03 -12.41 -11.34
C GLU A 449 -12.76 -11.10 -10.58
N VAL A 450 -11.50 -10.72 -10.46
CA VAL A 450 -11.06 -9.48 -9.79
C VAL A 450 -11.37 -8.30 -10.70
N VAL A 451 -12.11 -7.32 -10.17
CA VAL A 451 -12.54 -6.12 -10.91
C VAL A 451 -12.00 -4.87 -10.25
N GLU A 452 -11.27 -4.09 -11.04
CA GLU A 452 -10.62 -2.83 -10.63
C GLU A 452 -10.40 -1.95 -11.87
N ASP A 453 -9.97 -0.71 -11.67
CA ASP A 453 -9.46 0.15 -12.74
C ASP A 453 -8.20 -0.47 -13.37
N GLU A 454 -8.10 -0.41 -14.70
CA GLU A 454 -6.90 -0.85 -15.41
C GLU A 454 -5.71 0.08 -15.08
N MET A 455 -4.81 -0.38 -14.22
CA MET A 455 -3.57 0.30 -13.85
C MET A 455 -2.37 -0.64 -13.98
N GLU A 456 -1.23 -0.09 -14.39
CA GLU A 456 0.03 -0.84 -14.37
C GLU A 456 0.52 -1.02 -12.92
N HIS A 457 1.03 -2.21 -12.60
CA HIS A 457 1.75 -2.43 -11.34
C HIS A 457 3.19 -1.95 -11.52
N ILE A 458 3.53 -0.83 -10.89
CA ILE A 458 4.82 -0.14 -11.09
C ILE A 458 5.80 -0.34 -9.94
N GLY A 459 5.40 -0.97 -8.84
CA GLY A 459 6.26 -1.20 -7.68
C GLY A 459 6.35 -2.65 -7.24
N THR A 460 7.55 -3.05 -6.83
CA THR A 460 7.78 -4.30 -6.11
C THR A 460 8.59 -4.02 -4.86
N PHE A 461 8.28 -4.73 -3.77
CA PHE A 461 9.05 -4.68 -2.53
C PHE A 461 9.06 -6.07 -1.89
N ASN A 462 10.25 -6.52 -1.50
CA ASN A 462 10.47 -7.70 -0.69
C ASN A 462 11.63 -7.45 0.28
N CYS A 463 11.61 -8.08 1.45
CA CYS A 463 12.70 -7.97 2.43
C CYS A 463 12.90 -9.28 3.21
N SER A 464 13.86 -9.29 4.14
CA SER A 464 14.12 -10.45 5.00
C SER A 464 13.02 -10.72 6.05
N ASP A 465 12.07 -9.81 6.25
CA ASP A 465 10.98 -9.97 7.23
C ASP A 465 9.69 -10.47 6.56
N GLU A 466 9.37 -11.74 6.81
CA GLU A 466 8.19 -12.40 6.25
C GLU A 466 6.86 -11.78 6.71
N THR A 467 6.82 -11.17 7.90
CA THR A 467 5.62 -10.49 8.37
C THR A 467 5.40 -9.20 7.59
N LEU A 468 6.44 -8.40 7.39
CA LEU A 468 6.36 -7.19 6.56
C LEU A 468 5.97 -7.52 5.11
N ASN A 469 6.57 -8.56 4.52
CA ASN A 469 6.21 -9.01 3.17
C ASN A 469 4.72 -9.37 3.05
N LYS A 470 4.16 -10.08 4.04
CA LYS A 470 2.72 -10.39 4.09
C LYS A 470 1.86 -9.14 4.27
N ILE A 471 2.27 -8.19 5.12
CA ILE A 471 1.55 -6.93 5.32
C ILE A 471 1.51 -6.14 4.01
N ILE A 472 2.62 -6.05 3.26
CA ILE A 472 2.68 -5.34 1.97
C ILE A 472 1.80 -6.05 0.93
N ARG A 473 1.76 -7.38 0.93
CA ARG A 473 0.82 -8.14 0.08
C ARG A 473 -0.63 -7.82 0.44
N ASN A 474 -0.97 -7.74 1.72
CA ASN A 474 -2.31 -7.35 2.17
C ASN A 474 -2.65 -5.90 1.76
N ALA A 475 -1.69 -4.98 1.87
CA ALA A 475 -1.82 -3.61 1.42
C ALA A 475 -2.12 -3.55 -0.09
N PHE A 476 -1.34 -4.29 -0.89
CA PHE A 476 -1.53 -4.41 -2.34
C PHE A 476 -2.97 -4.84 -2.67
N TRP A 477 -3.46 -5.95 -2.09
CA TRP A 477 -4.82 -6.42 -2.35
C TRP A 477 -5.91 -5.47 -1.87
N GLY A 478 -5.68 -4.78 -0.75
CA GLY A 478 -6.62 -3.81 -0.20
C GLY A 478 -6.78 -2.58 -1.09
N ILE A 479 -5.65 -2.03 -1.55
CA ILE A 479 -5.62 -0.89 -2.49
C ILE A 479 -6.35 -1.26 -3.78
N ARG A 480 -5.96 -2.41 -4.36
CA ARG A 480 -6.50 -2.96 -5.60
C ARG A 480 -8.03 -3.12 -5.56
N SER A 481 -8.53 -3.63 -4.43
CA SER A 481 -9.96 -3.81 -4.19
C SER A 481 -10.76 -2.50 -4.18
N ASN A 482 -10.11 -1.40 -3.77
CA ASN A 482 -10.75 -0.13 -3.46
C ASN A 482 -10.65 0.93 -4.58
N TYR A 483 -10.19 0.58 -5.77
CA TYR A 483 -10.29 1.43 -6.96
C TYR A 483 -11.49 1.07 -7.85
N LYS A 484 -12.41 2.02 -8.03
CA LYS A 484 -13.64 1.88 -8.85
C LYS A 484 -13.97 3.16 -9.64
N GLY A 485 -13.00 3.66 -10.39
CA GLY A 485 -13.00 4.98 -11.06
C GLY A 485 -12.83 6.17 -10.10
N MET A 486 -12.71 5.86 -8.82
CA MET A 486 -12.40 6.72 -7.67
C MET A 486 -11.90 5.80 -6.55
N PRO A 487 -11.09 6.29 -5.60
CA PRO A 487 -10.75 5.51 -4.42
C PRO A 487 -11.97 5.44 -3.50
N VAL A 488 -12.39 4.25 -3.08
CA VAL A 488 -13.43 4.07 -2.05
C VAL A 488 -12.81 3.62 -0.71
N ASP A 489 -13.50 3.84 0.40
CA ASP A 489 -13.08 3.41 1.74
C ASP A 489 -12.99 1.90 1.86
N CYS A 490 -14.06 1.22 1.46
CA CYS A 490 -14.20 -0.22 1.51
C CYS A 490 -15.09 -0.73 0.35
N PRO A 491 -14.92 -1.99 -0.12
CA PRO A 491 -15.59 -2.47 -1.33
C PRO A 491 -16.90 -3.25 -1.09
N GLN A 492 -17.29 -3.52 0.15
CA GLN A 492 -18.27 -4.57 0.50
C GLN A 492 -19.59 -4.05 1.07
N ARG A 493 -19.58 -3.12 2.04
CA ARG A 493 -20.80 -2.69 2.76
C ARG A 493 -21.58 -1.62 1.98
N ASN A 494 -22.70 -1.16 2.54
CA ASN A 494 -23.53 -0.06 2.04
C ASN A 494 -22.87 1.33 2.21
N GLU A 495 -21.60 1.46 1.83
CA GLU A 495 -20.80 2.69 1.91
C GLU A 495 -20.09 2.91 0.59
N ARG A 496 -18.90 2.31 0.41
CA ARG A 496 -18.11 2.39 -0.82
C ARG A 496 -17.94 3.85 -1.22
N GLN A 497 -17.70 4.73 -0.26
CA GLN A 497 -17.66 6.16 -0.46
C GLN A 497 -16.22 6.62 -0.64
N PRO A 498 -15.97 7.61 -1.51
CA PRO A 498 -14.65 8.18 -1.70
C PRO A 498 -14.30 9.16 -0.57
N TRP A 499 -14.12 8.63 0.63
CA TRP A 499 -13.72 9.37 1.83
C TRP A 499 -12.33 9.98 1.63
N LEU A 500 -12.22 11.31 1.85
CA LEU A 500 -10.98 12.03 1.54
C LEU A 500 -9.85 11.71 2.54
N GLY A 501 -10.17 11.65 3.84
CA GLY A 501 -9.18 11.46 4.92
C GLY A 501 -8.32 10.22 4.76
N ASP A 502 -8.90 9.14 4.23
CA ASP A 502 -8.27 7.85 3.93
C ASP A 502 -7.03 7.95 3.05
N ARG A 503 -7.00 8.93 2.14
CA ARG A 503 -6.00 9.01 1.07
C ARG A 503 -5.08 10.22 1.15
N THR A 504 -5.10 10.96 2.27
CA THR A 504 -4.26 12.15 2.45
C THR A 504 -2.77 11.84 2.23
N MET A 505 -2.19 10.90 2.97
CA MET A 505 -0.88 10.32 2.64
C MET A 505 -0.96 8.97 1.93
N GLY A 506 -2.10 8.28 1.98
CA GLY A 506 -2.31 7.00 1.28
C GLY A 506 -2.00 7.08 -0.22
N CYS A 507 -2.36 8.18 -0.88
CA CYS A 507 -2.10 8.39 -2.31
C CYS A 507 -0.61 8.28 -2.69
N TRP A 508 0.30 8.66 -1.79
CA TRP A 508 1.74 8.52 -2.00
C TRP A 508 2.16 7.05 -1.99
N GLY A 509 1.72 6.30 -0.99
CA GLY A 509 2.03 4.87 -0.86
C GLY A 509 1.49 4.05 -2.02
N GLU A 510 0.27 4.36 -2.45
CA GLU A 510 -0.36 3.67 -3.57
C GLU A 510 0.33 3.96 -4.90
N SER A 511 0.79 5.21 -5.09
CA SER A 511 1.55 5.60 -6.30
C SER A 511 2.90 4.92 -6.41
N MET A 512 3.36 4.25 -5.35
CA MET A 512 4.56 3.43 -5.38
C MET A 512 4.30 2.01 -5.86
N LEU A 513 3.06 1.52 -5.78
CA LEU A 513 2.67 0.17 -6.24
C LEU A 513 1.92 0.18 -7.57
N PHE A 514 1.10 1.19 -7.83
CA PHE A 514 0.21 1.29 -8.98
C PHE A 514 0.42 2.61 -9.74
N ASP A 515 0.37 2.56 -11.08
CA ASP A 515 0.30 3.76 -11.91
C ASP A 515 -1.10 4.39 -11.79
N ASN A 516 -1.27 5.16 -10.71
CA ASN A 516 -2.51 5.79 -10.33
C ASN A 516 -2.62 7.25 -10.81
N TYR A 517 -1.71 7.71 -11.69
CA TYR A 517 -1.65 9.10 -12.17
C TYR A 517 -2.97 9.56 -12.79
N ALA A 518 -3.53 8.80 -13.74
CA ALA A 518 -4.74 9.19 -14.46
C ALA A 518 -5.96 9.23 -13.53
N MET A 519 -6.05 8.26 -12.61
CA MET A 519 -7.13 8.17 -11.63
C MET A 519 -7.07 9.34 -10.64
N TYR A 520 -5.89 9.66 -10.06
CA TYR A 520 -5.75 10.78 -9.13
C TYR A 520 -5.90 12.16 -9.82
N THR A 521 -5.48 12.29 -11.08
CA THR A 521 -5.72 13.52 -11.85
C THR A 521 -7.22 13.75 -12.07
N LYS A 522 -7.98 12.68 -12.36
CA LYS A 522 -9.44 12.74 -12.42
C LYS A 522 -10.05 13.02 -11.05
N TRP A 523 -9.58 12.35 -9.99
CA TRP A 523 -10.18 12.48 -8.66
C TRP A 523 -9.95 13.85 -8.02
N THR A 524 -8.79 14.48 -8.22
CA THR A 524 -8.56 15.87 -7.77
C THR A 524 -9.55 16.84 -8.41
N ARG A 525 -9.93 16.61 -9.68
CA ARG A 525 -11.02 17.35 -10.33
C ARG A 525 -12.38 17.05 -9.68
N ASP A 526 -12.69 15.80 -9.35
CA ASP A 526 -13.95 15.48 -8.65
C ASP A 526 -14.05 16.22 -7.31
N ILE A 527 -12.96 16.28 -6.54
CA ILE A 527 -12.91 17.01 -5.26
C ILE A 527 -13.14 18.51 -5.50
N ARG A 528 -12.46 19.09 -6.49
CA ARG A 528 -12.63 20.49 -6.88
C ARG A 528 -14.07 20.79 -7.31
N GLU A 529 -14.68 19.94 -8.13
CA GLU A 529 -16.04 20.13 -8.64
C GLU A 529 -17.11 19.95 -7.55
N ALA A 530 -16.79 19.24 -6.47
CA ALA A 530 -17.64 19.11 -5.29
C ALA A 530 -17.54 20.31 -4.33
N GLN A 531 -16.61 21.25 -4.53
CA GLN A 531 -16.51 22.45 -3.69
C GLN A 531 -17.77 23.32 -3.83
N ARG A 532 -18.29 23.80 -2.70
CA ARG A 532 -19.41 24.73 -2.65
C ARG A 532 -19.01 26.17 -2.98
N GLU A 533 -20.00 27.01 -3.23
CA GLU A 533 -19.80 28.43 -3.55
C GLU A 533 -19.17 29.24 -2.41
N ASP A 534 -19.31 28.80 -1.16
CA ASP A 534 -18.63 29.41 0.02
C ASP A 534 -17.16 28.99 0.14
N GLY A 535 -16.74 27.92 -0.54
CA GLY A 535 -15.37 27.39 -0.47
C GLY A 535 -15.24 26.10 0.34
N CYS A 536 -16.31 25.63 0.99
CA CYS A 536 -16.32 24.37 1.71
C CYS A 536 -16.15 23.18 0.75
N ILE A 537 -15.22 22.28 1.08
CA ILE A 537 -15.00 21.00 0.40
C ILE A 537 -15.60 19.88 1.27
N PRO A 538 -16.33 18.91 0.70
CA PRO A 538 -16.97 17.85 1.50
C PRO A 538 -15.95 16.81 2.00
N ASP A 539 -16.37 16.00 2.98
CA ASP A 539 -15.56 14.89 3.51
C ASP A 539 -15.50 13.68 2.55
N VAL A 540 -16.39 13.64 1.55
CA VAL A 540 -16.51 12.59 0.52
C VAL A 540 -16.65 13.25 -0.85
N ALA A 541 -15.81 12.88 -1.81
CA ALA A 541 -15.90 13.42 -3.18
C ALA A 541 -15.61 12.36 -4.27
N PRO A 542 -16.46 12.17 -5.31
CA PRO A 542 -17.74 12.84 -5.57
C PRO A 542 -18.73 12.81 -4.39
N ALA A 543 -19.48 13.90 -4.21
CA ALA A 543 -20.36 14.12 -3.06
C ALA A 543 -21.68 13.30 -3.15
N TYR A 544 -21.55 11.98 -3.21
CA TYR A 544 -22.67 11.05 -3.12
C TYR A 544 -23.29 11.04 -1.73
N TRP A 545 -22.53 11.42 -0.70
CA TRP A 545 -23.07 11.82 0.59
C TRP A 545 -22.77 13.30 0.79
N ASN A 546 -23.81 14.10 1.05
CA ASN A 546 -23.71 15.54 1.29
C ASN A 546 -23.12 15.83 2.69
N TYR A 547 -21.88 15.43 2.93
CA TYR A 547 -21.13 15.69 4.16
C TYR A 547 -20.18 16.86 3.97
N TYR A 548 -20.67 18.04 4.30
CA TYR A 548 -19.92 19.29 4.36
C TYR A 548 -19.80 19.67 5.82
N SER A 549 -18.72 19.23 6.48
CA SER A 549 -18.54 19.44 7.91
C SER A 549 -17.53 20.54 8.25
N ASP A 550 -16.96 21.20 7.23
CA ASP A 550 -15.84 22.16 7.32
C ASP A 550 -14.59 21.57 7.98
N ASN A 551 -14.44 20.25 7.95
CA ASN A 551 -13.27 19.59 8.49
C ASN A 551 -11.99 20.02 7.75
N VAL A 552 -10.86 20.04 8.47
CA VAL A 552 -9.56 20.38 7.86
C VAL A 552 -8.86 19.14 7.31
N THR A 553 -8.86 18.05 8.08
CA THR A 553 -8.03 16.87 7.83
C THR A 553 -8.46 16.06 6.62
N TRP A 554 -9.76 15.98 6.31
CA TRP A 554 -10.27 15.19 5.17
C TRP A 554 -10.04 15.94 3.85
N PRO A 555 -10.54 17.19 3.67
CA PRO A 555 -10.28 17.96 2.46
C PRO A 555 -8.80 18.23 2.14
N ALA A 556 -7.89 18.13 3.12
CA ALA A 556 -6.45 18.20 2.90
C ALA A 556 -5.92 17.14 1.90
N ALA A 557 -6.70 16.11 1.59
CA ALA A 557 -6.41 15.16 0.51
C ALA A 557 -6.20 15.84 -0.85
N LEU A 558 -6.92 16.93 -1.17
CA LEU A 558 -6.78 17.64 -2.45
C LEU A 558 -5.37 18.22 -2.65
N PRO A 559 -4.86 19.12 -1.78
CA PRO A 559 -3.51 19.63 -1.94
C PRO A 559 -2.44 18.53 -1.81
N MET A 560 -2.66 17.50 -0.98
CA MET A 560 -1.70 16.39 -0.84
C MET A 560 -1.59 15.52 -2.11
N ALA A 561 -2.72 15.22 -2.75
CA ALA A 561 -2.74 14.52 -4.03
C ALA A 561 -2.10 15.35 -5.14
N CYS A 562 -2.25 16.68 -5.13
CA CYS A 562 -1.56 17.57 -6.05
C CYS A 562 -0.03 17.55 -5.84
N ASP A 563 0.46 17.59 -4.59
CA ASP A 563 1.90 17.47 -4.30
C ASP A 563 2.44 16.09 -4.67
N MET A 564 1.65 15.02 -4.50
CA MET A 564 1.99 13.67 -4.95
C MET A 564 2.14 13.59 -6.47
N LEU A 565 1.15 14.06 -7.23
CA LEU A 565 1.17 14.04 -8.70
C LEU A 565 2.37 14.83 -9.25
N PHE A 566 2.69 15.95 -8.63
CA PHE A 566 3.91 16.67 -8.98
C PHE A 566 5.16 15.91 -8.57
N THR A 567 5.30 15.51 -7.31
CA THR A 567 6.56 14.95 -6.78
C THR A 567 6.91 13.60 -7.41
N ASN A 568 5.94 12.69 -7.56
CA ASN A 568 6.17 11.33 -8.05
C ASN A 568 6.04 11.21 -9.58
N PHE A 569 5.17 12.00 -10.22
CA PHE A 569 4.93 11.93 -11.67
C PHE A 569 5.42 13.16 -12.45
N GLY A 570 5.96 14.19 -11.79
CA GLY A 570 6.48 15.39 -12.44
C GLY A 570 5.39 16.30 -13.03
N ASP A 571 4.10 16.03 -12.78
CA ASP A 571 3.01 16.81 -13.37
C ASP A 571 2.63 18.01 -12.51
N LYS A 572 2.86 19.21 -13.05
CA LYS A 572 2.49 20.48 -12.42
C LYS A 572 1.03 20.89 -12.68
N ARG A 573 0.39 20.39 -13.74
CA ARG A 573 -0.97 20.80 -14.16
C ARG A 573 -2.03 20.58 -13.06
N PRO A 574 -2.03 19.47 -12.29
CA PRO A 574 -2.96 19.31 -11.16
C PRO A 574 -2.83 20.41 -10.10
N ILE A 575 -1.62 20.93 -9.85
CA ILE A 575 -1.44 22.08 -8.96
C ILE A 575 -2.10 23.31 -9.58
N GLU A 576 -1.79 23.61 -10.84
CA GLU A 576 -2.28 24.81 -11.53
C GLU A 576 -3.81 24.84 -11.64
N GLU A 577 -4.44 23.72 -11.98
CA GLU A 577 -5.91 23.66 -12.12
C GLU A 577 -6.65 23.69 -10.78
N ASN A 578 -6.05 23.21 -9.69
CA ASN A 578 -6.70 23.11 -8.38
C ASN A 578 -6.34 24.25 -7.43
N TYR A 579 -5.27 25.01 -7.69
CA TYR A 579 -4.80 26.09 -6.82
C TYR A 579 -5.90 27.10 -6.44
N PRO A 580 -6.75 27.60 -7.37
CA PRO A 580 -7.82 28.52 -7.00
C PRO A 580 -8.85 27.92 -6.02
N ALA A 581 -9.19 26.64 -6.19
CA ALA A 581 -10.13 25.95 -5.31
C ALA A 581 -9.52 25.70 -3.92
N ILE A 582 -8.24 25.32 -3.86
CA ILE A 582 -7.52 25.14 -2.59
C ILE A 582 -7.41 26.49 -1.88
N LYS A 583 -7.01 27.57 -2.57
CA LYS A 583 -6.96 28.94 -2.02
C LYS A 583 -8.30 29.35 -1.43
N LYS A 584 -9.40 29.08 -2.14
CA LYS A 584 -10.76 29.38 -1.67
C LYS A 584 -11.12 28.60 -0.40
N TRP A 585 -10.80 27.31 -0.34
CA TRP A 585 -11.04 26.49 0.85
C TRP A 585 -10.18 26.94 2.05
N VAL A 586 -8.89 27.18 1.83
CA VAL A 586 -7.97 27.70 2.87
C VAL A 586 -8.45 29.05 3.42
N SER A 587 -8.95 29.92 2.55
CA SER A 587 -9.52 31.22 2.93
C SER A 587 -10.82 31.08 3.71
N HIS A 588 -11.72 30.19 3.28
CA HIS A 588 -12.95 29.85 4.00
C HIS A 588 -12.66 29.34 5.42
N ILE A 589 -11.72 28.41 5.57
CA ILE A 589 -11.35 27.88 6.89
C ILE A 589 -10.75 28.99 7.78
N ARG A 590 -9.90 29.86 7.21
CA ARG A 590 -9.32 31.01 7.91
C ARG A 590 -10.39 31.97 8.41
N GLU A 591 -11.34 32.33 7.55
CA GLU A 591 -12.36 33.34 7.83
C GLU A 591 -13.34 32.89 8.91
N TYR A 592 -13.77 31.62 8.88
CA TYR A 592 -14.83 31.15 9.77
C TYR A 592 -14.35 30.40 11.02
N TYR A 593 -13.14 29.83 11.02
CA TYR A 593 -12.70 28.92 12.09
C TYR A 593 -11.35 29.25 12.72
N MET A 594 -10.65 30.28 12.25
CA MET A 594 -9.46 30.78 12.91
C MET A 594 -9.84 31.72 14.05
N THR A 595 -9.32 31.46 15.24
CA THR A 595 -9.47 32.36 16.38
C THR A 595 -8.58 33.60 16.23
N GLU A 596 -8.82 34.62 17.06
CA GLU A 596 -7.92 35.78 17.16
C GLU A 596 -6.48 35.39 17.53
N ASP A 597 -6.32 34.28 18.26
CA ASP A 597 -5.03 33.67 18.61
C ASP A 597 -4.43 32.78 17.50
N PHE A 598 -4.91 32.86 16.26
CA PHE A 598 -4.38 32.10 15.11
C PHE A 598 -4.51 30.56 15.23
N ILE A 599 -5.49 30.05 15.98
CA ILE A 599 -5.75 28.61 16.12
C ILE A 599 -6.97 28.20 15.29
N ILE A 600 -6.85 27.10 14.54
CA ILE A 600 -7.98 26.47 13.84
C ILE A 600 -8.62 25.43 14.75
N THR A 601 -9.91 25.59 15.03
CA THR A 601 -10.62 24.72 16.00
C THR A 601 -11.44 23.62 15.33
N LYS A 602 -11.47 23.58 14.00
CA LYS A 602 -12.40 22.75 13.25
C LYS A 602 -11.81 21.41 12.82
N ASP A 603 -12.00 20.42 13.67
CA ASP A 603 -11.78 19.00 13.36
C ASP A 603 -13.02 18.18 13.72
N LYS A 604 -13.44 17.29 12.82
CA LYS A 604 -14.69 16.52 12.97
C LYS A 604 -14.48 15.10 13.49
N TYR A 605 -13.40 14.44 13.08
CA TYR A 605 -13.21 13.00 13.26
C TYR A 605 -12.08 12.66 14.24
N GLY A 606 -11.16 13.57 14.51
CA GLY A 606 -9.97 13.33 15.29
C GLY A 606 -9.00 12.38 14.61
N ASP A 607 -8.11 11.81 15.42
CA ASP A 607 -7.25 10.70 15.01
C ASP A 607 -8.07 9.41 14.91
N TRP A 608 -8.88 9.30 13.86
CA TRP A 608 -9.91 8.26 13.71
C TRP A 608 -9.36 6.84 13.91
N CYS A 609 -10.10 5.99 14.62
CA CYS A 609 -9.72 4.59 14.87
C CYS A 609 -8.37 4.41 15.62
N VAL A 610 -8.03 5.30 16.56
CA VAL A 610 -6.99 4.99 17.58
C VAL A 610 -7.30 3.63 18.22
N PRO A 611 -6.32 2.71 18.38
CA PRO A 611 -6.53 1.42 19.03
C PRO A 611 -7.21 1.58 20.41
N PRO A 612 -8.42 1.05 20.60
CA PRO A 612 -9.13 1.16 21.86
C PRO A 612 -8.51 0.30 22.95
N GLU A 613 -8.84 0.64 24.19
CA GLU A 613 -8.48 -0.09 25.40
C GLU A 613 -9.12 -1.48 25.50
N SER A 614 -10.19 -1.74 24.73
CA SER A 614 -10.89 -3.02 24.66
C SER A 614 -11.13 -3.43 23.20
N LEU A 615 -10.96 -4.72 22.92
CA LEU A 615 -11.10 -5.32 21.59
C LEU A 615 -12.54 -5.29 21.03
N GLU A 616 -13.56 -5.07 21.87
CA GLU A 616 -14.95 -5.01 21.43
C GLU A 616 -15.37 -3.60 20.96
N LEU A 617 -14.56 -2.58 21.25
CA LEU A 617 -14.86 -1.18 20.95
C LEU A 617 -14.46 -0.81 19.51
N ILE A 618 -15.20 0.11 18.91
CA ILE A 618 -14.81 0.78 17.66
C ILE A 618 -13.90 1.97 17.95
N HIS A 619 -14.26 2.76 18.96
CA HIS A 619 -13.54 3.95 19.38
C HIS A 619 -13.17 3.88 20.85
N SER A 620 -11.95 4.32 21.16
CA SER A 620 -11.52 4.47 22.54
C SER A 620 -12.45 5.39 23.33
N LYS A 621 -12.77 5.02 24.57
CA LYS A 621 -13.50 5.88 25.51
C LYS A 621 -12.55 6.63 26.44
N ASP A 622 -11.29 6.22 26.49
CA ASP A 622 -10.22 6.84 27.27
C ASP A 622 -9.81 8.20 26.68
N PRO A 623 -10.04 9.33 27.38
CA PRO A 623 -9.68 10.65 26.89
C PRO A 623 -8.16 10.84 26.75
N SER A 624 -7.33 10.08 27.48
CA SER A 624 -5.87 10.18 27.38
C SER A 624 -5.32 9.69 26.04
N ARG A 625 -6.12 8.92 25.29
CA ARG A 625 -5.79 8.42 23.94
C ARG A 625 -6.27 9.35 22.82
N LYS A 626 -7.11 10.33 23.13
CA LYS A 626 -7.75 11.21 22.14
C LYS A 626 -6.93 12.48 22.00
N THR A 627 -6.24 12.61 20.88
CA THR A 627 -5.52 13.84 20.54
C THR A 627 -6.50 15.00 20.36
N ASP A 628 -6.15 16.18 20.86
CA ASP A 628 -6.95 17.41 20.72
C ASP A 628 -7.21 17.74 19.23
N GLY A 629 -8.48 17.90 18.86
CA GLY A 629 -8.88 18.25 17.50
C GLY A 629 -8.37 19.61 17.04
N ALA A 630 -8.24 20.60 17.93
CA ALA A 630 -7.69 21.91 17.57
C ALA A 630 -6.19 21.84 17.24
N LEU A 631 -5.46 20.97 17.93
CA LEU A 631 -4.07 20.66 17.62
C LEU A 631 -3.97 20.02 16.23
N ILE A 632 -4.79 18.99 15.96
CA ILE A 632 -4.80 18.30 14.66
C ILE A 632 -5.14 19.28 13.52
N ALA A 633 -6.24 20.02 13.64
CA ALA A 633 -6.68 20.95 12.61
C ALA A 633 -5.64 22.04 12.34
N THR A 634 -5.08 22.66 13.38
CA THR A 634 -4.07 23.72 13.23
C THR A 634 -2.79 23.17 12.60
N ALA A 635 -2.33 21.99 13.02
CA ALA A 635 -1.13 21.36 12.44
C ALA A 635 -1.32 21.02 10.95
N TYR A 636 -2.47 20.46 10.56
CA TYR A 636 -2.78 20.19 9.15
C TYR A 636 -2.96 21.47 8.34
N TYR A 637 -3.57 22.51 8.91
CA TYR A 637 -3.69 23.81 8.23
C TYR A 637 -2.32 24.42 7.96
N LEU A 638 -1.40 24.41 8.94
CA LEU A 638 0.00 24.80 8.76
C LEU A 638 0.68 23.98 7.64
N LYS A 639 0.44 22.67 7.60
CA LYS A 639 0.96 21.81 6.53
C LYS A 639 0.40 22.18 5.16
N VAL A 640 -0.87 22.56 5.08
CA VAL A 640 -1.50 23.06 3.85
C VAL A 640 -0.92 24.42 3.47
N LEU A 641 -0.65 25.32 4.41
CA LEU A 641 0.02 26.61 4.11
C LEU A 641 1.41 26.40 3.51
N GLN A 642 2.19 25.44 4.02
CA GLN A 642 3.48 25.05 3.40
C GLN A 642 3.30 24.59 1.95
N LEU A 643 2.23 23.84 1.66
CA LEU A 643 1.90 23.44 0.29
C LEU A 643 1.44 24.63 -0.55
N MET A 644 0.65 25.55 0.00
CA MET A 644 0.19 26.75 -0.69
C MET A 644 1.36 27.68 -1.06
N HIS A 645 2.31 27.90 -0.15
CA HIS A 645 3.55 28.61 -0.42
C HIS A 645 4.33 27.91 -1.55
N ARG A 646 4.51 26.59 -1.48
CA ARG A 646 5.19 25.81 -2.52
C ARG A 646 4.47 25.88 -3.87
N PHE A 647 3.15 25.74 -3.90
CA PHE A 647 2.35 25.77 -5.12
C PHE A 647 2.34 27.15 -5.77
N ALA A 648 2.26 28.22 -4.96
CA ALA A 648 2.40 29.58 -5.43
C ALA A 648 3.79 29.80 -6.05
N SER A 649 4.85 29.35 -5.38
CA SER A 649 6.23 29.45 -5.84
C SER A 649 6.48 28.73 -7.16
N LEU A 650 5.98 27.49 -7.31
CA LEU A 650 6.07 26.72 -8.55
C LEU A 650 5.39 27.43 -9.73
N GLN A 651 4.34 28.21 -9.47
CA GLN A 651 3.59 28.96 -10.47
C GLN A 651 4.13 30.38 -10.70
N GLY A 652 5.06 30.86 -9.87
CA GLY A 652 5.56 32.24 -9.91
C GLY A 652 4.60 33.27 -9.29
N LEU A 653 3.62 32.84 -8.49
CA LEU A 653 2.65 33.70 -7.81
C LEU A 653 3.27 34.28 -6.52
N LYS A 654 4.16 35.27 -6.67
CA LYS A 654 4.98 35.80 -5.57
C LYS A 654 4.18 36.35 -4.37
N ALA A 655 3.16 37.18 -4.64
CA ALA A 655 2.35 37.79 -3.57
C ALA A 655 1.61 36.73 -2.73
N ASP A 656 1.07 35.70 -3.39
CA ASP A 656 0.44 34.59 -2.70
C ASP A 656 1.47 33.78 -1.89
N ALA A 657 2.65 33.52 -2.45
CA ALA A 657 3.73 32.82 -1.75
C ALA A 657 4.12 33.52 -0.44
N GLU A 658 4.31 34.84 -0.48
CA GLU A 658 4.62 35.69 0.67
C GLU A 658 3.46 35.69 1.69
N GLU A 659 2.20 35.83 1.25
CA GLU A 659 1.04 35.79 2.14
C GLU A 659 0.96 34.48 2.94
N TRP A 660 1.14 33.34 2.26
CA TRP A 660 1.05 32.02 2.90
C TRP A 660 2.21 31.75 3.84
N GLU A 661 3.42 32.19 3.50
CA GLU A 661 4.60 32.09 4.36
C GLU A 661 4.43 32.94 5.64
N ASP A 662 3.96 34.19 5.51
CA ASP A 662 3.73 35.07 6.65
C ASP A 662 2.61 34.58 7.59
N LEU A 663 1.56 33.98 7.03
CA LEU A 663 0.52 33.34 7.82
C LEU A 663 1.03 32.07 8.51
N GLU A 664 1.81 31.24 7.81
CA GLU A 664 2.43 30.04 8.38
C GLU A 664 3.29 30.40 9.59
N HIS A 665 4.15 31.40 9.49
CA HIS A 665 5.03 31.81 10.59
C HIS A 665 4.25 32.24 11.84
N ARG A 666 3.26 33.13 11.68
CA ARG A 666 2.42 33.58 12.81
C ARG A 666 1.64 32.45 13.45
N MET A 667 1.04 31.58 12.62
CA MET A 667 0.29 30.42 13.11
C MET A 667 1.20 29.40 13.80
N LYS A 668 2.44 29.22 13.33
CA LYS A 668 3.41 28.31 13.96
C LYS A 668 3.83 28.81 15.35
N ASP A 669 4.05 30.11 15.51
CA ASP A 669 4.35 30.71 16.80
C ASP A 669 3.16 30.54 17.76
N ALA A 670 1.93 30.82 17.30
CA ALA A 670 0.72 30.60 18.07
C ALA A 670 0.47 29.13 18.43
N PHE A 671 0.70 28.21 17.48
CA PHE A 671 0.59 26.77 17.69
C PHE A 671 1.53 26.29 18.80
N ASN A 672 2.79 26.72 18.76
CA ASN A 672 3.76 26.38 19.79
C ASN A 672 3.40 27.02 21.13
N ALA A 673 2.99 28.29 21.17
CA ALA A 673 2.55 28.95 22.40
C ALA A 673 1.34 28.25 23.04
N ARG A 674 0.43 27.70 22.22
CA ARG A 674 -0.79 27.04 22.70
C ARG A 674 -0.57 25.59 23.13
N PHE A 675 0.18 24.81 22.36
CA PHE A 675 0.19 23.36 22.49
C PHE A 675 1.51 22.77 22.98
N LEU A 676 2.65 23.48 22.90
CA LEU A 676 3.91 22.99 23.44
C LEU A 676 3.98 23.20 24.95
N HIS A 677 4.19 22.12 25.68
CA HIS A 677 4.44 22.16 27.12
C HIS A 677 5.92 21.94 27.39
N VAL A 678 6.52 22.80 28.22
CA VAL A 678 7.90 22.68 28.73
C VAL A 678 7.84 22.74 30.26
N LYS A 679 8.15 21.63 30.92
CA LYS A 679 8.14 21.48 32.39
C LYS A 679 9.57 21.40 32.92
N GLU A 680 10.18 22.55 33.19
CA GLU A 680 11.55 22.62 33.72
C GLU A 680 11.65 22.09 35.17
N GLY A 681 12.75 21.40 35.52
CA GLY A 681 13.07 21.01 36.90
C GLY A 681 12.49 19.67 37.38
N THR A 682 11.97 18.83 36.50
CA THR A 682 11.29 17.55 36.80
C THR A 682 12.22 16.33 36.83
N SER A 683 13.50 16.49 36.50
CA SER A 683 14.43 15.36 36.48
C SER A 683 14.74 14.87 37.90
N PRO A 684 14.64 13.56 38.18
CA PRO A 684 15.10 12.97 39.44
C PRO A 684 16.63 12.86 39.51
N VAL A 685 17.36 13.20 38.44
CA VAL A 685 18.82 13.12 38.36
C VAL A 685 19.43 14.51 38.60
N PRO A 686 20.25 14.70 39.65
CA PRO A 686 20.94 15.97 39.90
C PRO A 686 21.77 16.41 38.68
N GLY A 687 21.59 17.66 38.23
CA GLY A 687 22.29 18.22 37.08
C GLY A 687 21.62 18.01 35.71
N HIS A 688 20.53 17.23 35.64
CA HIS A 688 19.67 17.16 34.47
C HIS A 688 18.43 18.04 34.68
N THR A 689 18.12 18.90 33.71
CA THR A 689 17.03 19.87 33.86
C THR A 689 15.63 19.27 33.66
N LEU A 690 15.50 18.14 32.95
CA LEU A 690 14.21 17.61 32.45
C LEU A 690 14.12 16.07 32.55
N TYR A 691 12.92 15.53 32.78
CA TYR A 691 12.58 14.10 32.69
C TYR A 691 12.01 13.76 31.28
N PRO A 692 12.02 12.50 30.81
CA PRO A 692 11.53 12.13 29.46
C PRO A 692 10.06 12.44 29.13
N ASP A 693 9.30 13.08 30.03
CA ASP A 693 7.91 13.53 29.88
C ASP A 693 7.74 15.05 29.99
N SER A 694 8.85 15.79 29.94
CA SER A 694 8.87 17.19 30.34
C SER A 694 8.70 18.16 29.18
N ILE A 695 8.87 17.69 27.95
CA ILE A 695 8.59 18.47 26.73
C ILE A 695 7.72 17.65 25.77
N PHE A 696 6.49 18.11 25.55
CA PHE A 696 5.52 17.43 24.70
C PHE A 696 4.43 18.37 24.20
N TYR A 697 3.63 17.91 23.25
CA TYR A 697 2.48 18.65 22.76
C TYR A 697 1.15 18.13 23.32
N GLY A 698 0.22 19.05 23.59
CA GLY A 698 -1.16 18.76 23.97
C GLY A 698 -1.25 17.78 25.15
N ASN A 699 -2.01 16.70 25.00
CA ASN A 699 -2.15 15.65 26.01
C ASN A 699 -1.11 14.53 25.93
N ASN A 700 0.01 14.76 25.23
CA ASN A 700 1.13 13.82 25.10
C ASN A 700 0.80 12.49 24.40
N THR A 701 -0.21 12.44 23.54
CA THR A 701 -0.39 11.29 22.65
C THR A 701 0.75 11.22 21.64
N VAL A 702 0.98 10.04 21.06
CA VAL A 702 1.98 9.90 19.99
C VAL A 702 1.64 10.81 18.82
N THR A 703 0.36 10.87 18.40
CA THR A 703 -0.10 11.76 17.33
C THR A 703 0.13 13.25 17.65
N ALA A 704 -0.13 13.71 18.88
CA ALA A 704 0.10 15.10 19.28
C ALA A 704 1.56 15.54 19.08
N ASN A 705 2.51 14.63 19.29
CA ASN A 705 3.94 14.91 19.15
C ASN A 705 4.46 14.67 17.73
N ILE A 706 3.94 13.66 17.02
CA ILE A 706 4.40 13.28 15.67
C ILE A 706 4.02 14.31 14.62
N LEU A 707 2.82 14.89 14.67
CA LEU A 707 2.39 15.91 13.69
C LEU A 707 3.34 17.12 13.63
N PRO A 708 3.63 17.83 14.73
CA PRO A 708 4.55 18.97 14.68
C PRO A 708 5.99 18.57 14.35
N LEU A 709 6.43 17.36 14.73
CA LEU A 709 7.72 16.83 14.31
C LEU A 709 7.77 16.67 12.78
N ALA A 710 6.78 15.99 12.19
CA ALA A 710 6.67 15.71 10.77
C ALA A 710 6.51 16.97 9.90
N PHE A 711 5.79 17.98 10.42
CA PHE A 711 5.53 19.24 9.71
C PHE A 711 6.59 20.32 9.98
N GLY A 712 7.61 20.03 10.78
CA GLY A 712 8.69 20.97 11.07
C GLY A 712 8.27 22.16 11.94
N LEU A 713 7.28 21.96 12.81
CA LEU A 713 6.71 23.00 13.67
C LEU A 713 7.46 23.14 15.00
N VAL A 714 8.13 22.08 15.46
CA VAL A 714 8.85 22.06 16.74
C VAL A 714 10.05 23.02 16.72
N PRO A 715 10.23 23.88 17.75
CA PRO A 715 11.43 24.70 17.89
C PRO A 715 12.70 23.86 17.91
N LYS A 716 13.77 24.34 17.26
CA LYS A 716 14.99 23.57 16.99
C LYS A 716 15.61 22.91 18.23
N ASN A 717 15.60 23.62 19.36
CA ASN A 717 16.13 23.17 20.66
C ASN A 717 15.32 22.03 21.30
N TYR A 718 14.06 21.83 20.89
CA TYR A 718 13.15 20.86 21.51
C TYR A 718 12.87 19.63 20.64
N ILE A 719 13.31 19.62 19.38
CA ILE A 719 13.10 18.51 18.43
C ILE A 719 13.49 17.15 19.04
N ASN A 720 14.69 17.06 19.61
CA ASN A 720 15.22 15.79 20.14
C ASN A 720 14.43 15.33 21.36
N GLU A 721 14.02 16.24 22.24
CA GLU A 721 13.26 15.90 23.45
C GLU A 721 11.83 15.47 23.13
N VAL A 722 11.16 16.15 22.19
CA VAL A 722 9.82 15.75 21.73
C VAL A 722 9.87 14.37 21.05
N ALA A 723 10.90 14.11 20.23
CA ALA A 723 11.09 12.79 19.61
C ALA A 723 11.36 11.68 20.64
N LYS A 724 12.25 11.93 21.61
CA LYS A 724 12.51 11.01 22.73
C LYS A 724 11.26 10.72 23.54
N ASN A 725 10.47 11.75 23.84
CA ASN A 725 9.22 11.59 24.58
C ASN A 725 8.20 10.74 23.76
N ALA A 726 8.03 11.00 22.47
CA ALA A 726 7.15 10.17 21.61
C ALA A 726 7.60 8.69 21.58
N VAL A 727 8.92 8.44 21.43
CA VAL A 727 9.50 7.09 21.49
C VAL A 727 9.30 6.46 22.87
N THR A 728 9.50 7.22 23.94
CA THR A 728 9.30 6.75 25.32
C THR A 728 7.84 6.31 25.49
N SER A 729 6.85 7.13 25.09
CA SER A 729 5.44 6.75 25.15
C SER A 729 5.14 5.48 24.34
N ILE A 730 5.74 5.31 23.16
CA ILE A 730 5.60 4.08 22.36
C ILE A 730 6.13 2.87 23.12
N ILE A 731 7.36 2.95 23.65
CA ILE A 731 8.06 1.80 24.25
C ILE A 731 7.53 1.47 25.65
N THR A 732 7.35 2.46 26.52
CA THR A 732 7.03 2.24 27.93
C THR A 732 5.53 2.16 28.17
N THR A 733 4.76 3.12 27.64
CA THR A 733 3.31 3.20 27.89
C THR A 733 2.54 2.26 26.97
N ASN A 734 2.87 2.29 25.68
CA ASN A 734 2.21 1.48 24.65
C ASN A 734 2.92 0.15 24.38
N LYS A 735 3.97 -0.18 25.15
CA LYS A 735 4.65 -1.48 25.15
C LYS A 735 5.17 -1.90 23.75
N GLY A 736 5.63 -0.95 22.95
CA GLY A 736 6.12 -1.19 21.59
C GLY A 736 5.05 -1.42 20.53
N HIS A 737 3.83 -0.88 20.72
CA HIS A 737 2.71 -1.05 19.80
C HIS A 737 2.25 0.27 19.16
N ILE A 738 1.53 0.15 18.05
CA ILE A 738 0.85 1.28 17.42
C ILE A 738 -0.14 1.88 18.42
N SER A 739 -0.21 3.19 18.48
CA SER A 739 -1.06 3.93 19.42
C SER A 739 -1.72 5.15 18.76
N THR A 740 -1.79 5.12 17.44
CA THR A 740 -2.32 6.18 16.59
C THR A 740 -3.45 5.66 15.74
N GLY A 741 -4.38 6.54 15.41
CA GLY A 741 -5.40 6.32 14.40
C GLY A 741 -4.89 6.68 13.00
N VAL A 742 -5.84 7.01 12.12
CA VAL A 742 -5.62 7.38 10.71
C VAL A 742 -4.71 8.60 10.57
N ILE A 743 -4.84 9.60 11.45
CA ILE A 743 -4.09 10.85 11.33
C ILE A 743 -2.63 10.65 11.74
N GLY A 744 -2.39 10.00 12.89
CA GLY A 744 -1.03 9.77 13.35
C GLY A 744 -0.26 8.79 12.47
N VAL A 745 -0.90 7.72 12.01
CA VAL A 745 -0.23 6.67 11.21
C VAL A 745 0.18 7.16 9.82
N GLN A 746 -0.35 8.29 9.34
CA GLN A 746 0.05 8.92 8.07
C GLN A 746 1.44 9.56 8.10
N TRP A 747 2.05 9.71 9.29
CA TRP A 747 3.33 10.42 9.46
C TRP A 747 4.33 9.70 10.37
N LEU A 748 3.90 8.62 11.04
CA LEU A 748 4.62 8.01 12.15
C LEU A 748 5.98 7.40 11.78
N LEU A 749 6.01 6.52 10.79
CA LEU A 749 7.17 5.65 10.53
C LEU A 749 8.33 6.43 9.90
N ARG A 750 8.04 7.24 8.87
CA ARG A 750 9.04 8.09 8.22
C ARG A 750 9.56 9.16 9.16
N GLU A 751 8.72 9.71 10.04
CA GLU A 751 9.17 10.70 11.00
C GLU A 751 10.06 10.09 12.06
N LEU A 752 9.71 8.93 12.63
CA LEU A 752 10.58 8.20 13.56
C LEU A 752 11.94 7.89 12.91
N SER A 753 11.95 7.37 11.68
CA SER A 753 13.20 7.14 10.94
C SER A 753 14.01 8.42 10.74
N ARG A 754 13.38 9.53 10.35
CA ARG A 754 14.07 10.82 10.17
C ARG A 754 14.70 11.35 11.46
N ARG A 755 14.17 10.96 12.63
CA ARG A 755 14.71 11.31 13.95
C ARG A 755 15.71 10.29 14.52
N GLY A 756 16.15 9.32 13.71
CA GLY A 756 17.14 8.32 14.14
C GLY A 756 16.53 7.15 14.93
N HIS A 757 15.22 6.96 14.84
CA HIS A 757 14.48 5.88 15.51
C HIS A 757 13.87 4.90 14.51
N ALA A 758 14.61 4.59 13.42
CA ALA A 758 14.16 3.67 12.38
C ALA A 758 13.92 2.24 12.91
N ASN A 759 14.66 1.84 13.96
CA ASN A 759 14.42 0.59 14.68
C ASN A 759 13.05 0.56 15.37
N VAL A 760 12.58 1.68 15.93
CA VAL A 760 11.23 1.78 16.52
C VAL A 760 10.16 1.74 15.44
N ALA A 761 10.37 2.42 14.31
CA ALA A 761 9.49 2.31 13.15
C ALA A 761 9.39 0.86 12.65
N TYR A 762 10.53 0.16 12.54
CA TYR A 762 10.57 -1.25 12.16
C TYR A 762 9.84 -2.16 13.16
N LEU A 763 10.05 -1.94 14.46
CA LEU A 763 9.30 -2.65 15.51
C LEU A 763 7.79 -2.49 15.31
N LEU A 764 7.31 -1.28 15.09
CA LEU A 764 5.88 -1.01 14.90
C LEU A 764 5.33 -1.66 13.63
N ALA A 765 6.10 -1.65 12.54
CA ALA A 765 5.71 -2.24 11.26
C ALA A 765 5.66 -3.79 11.29
N THR A 766 6.49 -4.43 12.12
CA THR A 766 6.67 -5.90 12.15
C THR A 766 6.07 -6.58 13.38
N ASN A 767 5.62 -5.83 14.38
CA ASN A 767 4.98 -6.37 15.57
C ASN A 767 3.77 -7.27 15.19
N LYS A 768 3.62 -8.39 15.89
CA LYS A 768 2.62 -9.44 15.65
C LYS A 768 1.48 -9.44 16.67
N THR A 769 1.58 -8.68 17.75
CA THR A 769 0.57 -8.61 18.82
C THR A 769 -0.28 -7.36 18.71
N TYR A 770 -1.51 -7.41 19.24
CA TYR A 770 -2.43 -6.29 19.18
C TYR A 770 -1.92 -5.09 19.99
N PRO A 771 -2.05 -3.85 19.48
CA PRO A 771 -2.44 -3.47 18.11
C PRO A 771 -1.24 -3.40 17.13
N SER A 772 -1.36 -4.04 15.96
CA SER A 772 -0.35 -3.99 14.88
C SER A 772 -0.91 -4.52 13.56
N TRP A 773 -0.22 -4.26 12.45
CA TRP A 773 -0.53 -4.91 11.17
C TRP A 773 -0.19 -6.40 11.19
N GLY A 774 0.89 -6.81 11.87
CA GLY A 774 1.25 -8.21 12.00
C GLY A 774 0.20 -9.01 12.78
N TYR A 775 -0.50 -8.39 13.74
CA TYR A 775 -1.67 -9.00 14.37
C TYR A 775 -2.77 -9.35 13.38
N MET A 776 -3.07 -8.47 12.42
CA MET A 776 -4.04 -8.77 11.35
C MET A 776 -3.61 -10.00 10.55
N VAL A 777 -2.32 -10.10 10.23
CA VAL A 777 -1.74 -11.26 9.52
C VAL A 777 -1.86 -12.54 10.35
N GLU A 778 -1.54 -12.51 11.65
CA GLU A 778 -1.68 -13.66 12.56
C GLU A 778 -3.14 -14.13 12.70
N LYS A 779 -4.10 -13.22 12.48
CA LYS A 779 -5.53 -13.52 12.44
C LYS A 779 -6.05 -13.95 11.06
N GLY A 780 -5.17 -14.12 10.08
CA GLY A 780 -5.51 -14.62 8.75
C GLY A 780 -6.05 -13.56 7.79
N ALA A 781 -5.84 -12.28 8.07
CA ALA A 781 -6.16 -11.20 7.14
C ALA A 781 -5.37 -11.35 5.84
N THR A 782 -6.04 -11.09 4.71
CA THR A 782 -5.43 -11.06 3.36
C THR A 782 -5.52 -9.67 2.71
N THR A 783 -6.04 -8.71 3.47
CA THR A 783 -6.15 -7.28 3.18
C THR A 783 -5.95 -6.53 4.50
N ILE A 784 -5.90 -5.21 4.48
CA ILE A 784 -5.82 -4.40 5.70
C ILE A 784 -7.24 -4.12 6.21
N TRP A 785 -7.43 -4.18 7.53
CA TRP A 785 -8.72 -3.92 8.15
C TRP A 785 -8.94 -2.43 8.41
N GLU A 786 -10.20 -2.05 8.61
CA GLU A 786 -10.58 -0.72 9.09
C GLU A 786 -10.10 -0.48 10.53
N LEU A 787 -10.24 -1.49 11.38
CA LEU A 787 -9.89 -1.43 12.80
C LEU A 787 -8.71 -2.34 13.12
N TRP A 788 -7.84 -1.89 14.03
CA TRP A 788 -6.74 -2.71 14.56
C TRP A 788 -7.20 -4.02 15.22
N ASN A 789 -8.44 -4.03 15.73
CA ASN A 789 -9.16 -5.13 16.37
C ASN A 789 -10.32 -5.68 15.49
N GLY A 790 -10.18 -5.63 14.15
CA GLY A 790 -11.26 -5.97 13.22
C GLY A 790 -11.80 -7.41 13.31
N ASP A 791 -11.12 -8.33 13.98
CA ASP A 791 -11.63 -9.69 14.23
C ASP A 791 -12.73 -9.75 15.31
N THR A 792 -12.79 -8.74 16.17
CA THR A 792 -13.61 -8.77 17.41
C THR A 792 -14.45 -7.51 17.61
N ALA A 793 -14.12 -6.41 16.93
CA ALA A 793 -14.84 -5.14 17.04
C ALA A 793 -16.32 -5.24 16.63
N ASN A 794 -17.14 -4.36 17.22
CA ASN A 794 -18.55 -4.24 16.88
C ASN A 794 -18.77 -4.05 15.35
N PRO A 795 -19.68 -4.84 14.73
CA PRO A 795 -19.90 -4.82 13.28
C PRO A 795 -20.54 -3.54 12.71
N GLU A 796 -20.99 -2.59 13.53
CA GLU A 796 -21.57 -1.33 13.02
C GLU A 796 -20.59 -0.53 12.14
N MET A 797 -19.28 -0.70 12.35
CA MET A 797 -18.22 -0.15 11.52
C MET A 797 -16.96 -1.01 11.63
N ASN A 798 -16.92 -2.11 10.87
CA ASN A 798 -15.82 -3.07 10.92
C ASN A 798 -15.58 -3.76 9.56
N SER A 799 -14.98 -3.04 8.61
CA SER A 799 -14.58 -3.59 7.32
C SER A 799 -13.30 -4.43 7.44
N GLY A 800 -13.31 -5.60 6.79
CA GLY A 800 -12.14 -6.45 6.61
C GLY A 800 -11.25 -6.04 5.43
N ASN A 801 -11.53 -4.93 4.74
CA ASN A 801 -10.82 -4.45 3.55
C ASN A 801 -10.89 -2.92 3.42
N HIS A 802 -9.97 -2.25 4.08
CA HIS A 802 -9.82 -0.79 4.12
C HIS A 802 -8.36 -0.40 3.87
N VAL A 803 -8.13 0.87 3.55
CA VAL A 803 -6.79 1.38 3.17
C VAL A 803 -6.24 2.45 4.12
N MET A 804 -7.07 3.02 4.99
CA MET A 804 -6.74 4.24 5.75
C MET A 804 -5.57 4.06 6.74
N LEU A 805 -5.29 2.83 7.19
CA LEU A 805 -4.18 2.50 8.08
C LEU A 805 -2.86 2.25 7.34
N LEU A 806 -2.78 2.52 6.02
CA LEU A 806 -1.58 2.36 5.20
C LEU A 806 -0.74 3.63 5.04
N GLY A 807 -1.26 4.77 5.50
CA GLY A 807 -0.83 6.11 5.07
C GLY A 807 0.68 6.34 4.99
N ASP A 808 1.46 5.85 5.96
CA ASP A 808 2.93 6.01 5.97
C ASP A 808 3.70 4.72 5.75
N LEU A 809 3.04 3.56 5.77
CA LEU A 809 3.69 2.25 5.70
C LEU A 809 4.40 2.02 4.37
N LEU A 810 3.67 2.16 3.25
CA LEU A 810 4.26 1.95 1.92
C LEU A 810 5.30 3.03 1.58
N PRO A 811 5.05 4.34 1.82
CA PRO A 811 6.09 5.35 1.66
C PRO A 811 7.33 5.07 2.49
N TRP A 812 7.20 4.54 3.71
CA TRP A 812 8.35 4.17 4.54
C TRP A 812 9.12 2.97 3.99
N CYS A 813 8.43 1.92 3.53
CA CYS A 813 9.09 0.79 2.89
C CYS A 813 9.95 1.22 1.70
N PHE A 814 9.40 2.01 0.77
CA PHE A 814 10.16 2.46 -0.41
C PHE A 814 11.21 3.54 -0.07
N ASN A 815 10.85 4.59 0.69
CA ASN A 815 11.77 5.71 0.93
C ASN A 815 12.87 5.40 1.95
N ASN A 816 12.60 4.54 2.94
CA ASN A 816 13.49 4.31 4.07
C ASN A 816 14.08 2.90 4.10
N LEU A 817 13.34 1.85 3.70
CA LEU A 817 13.93 0.51 3.66
C LEU A 817 14.63 0.23 2.33
N ALA A 818 13.96 0.48 1.20
CA ALA A 818 14.61 0.43 -0.11
C ALA A 818 15.48 1.66 -0.37
N GLY A 819 15.20 2.77 0.31
CA GLY A 819 15.93 4.01 0.16
C GLY A 819 15.62 4.80 -1.11
N ILE A 820 14.62 4.42 -1.90
CA ILE A 820 14.27 5.08 -3.17
C ILE A 820 13.38 6.29 -2.87
N ARG A 821 13.92 7.51 -3.01
CA ARG A 821 13.19 8.75 -2.72
C ARG A 821 13.27 9.74 -3.88
N ALA A 822 12.14 10.29 -4.30
CA ALA A 822 12.10 11.41 -5.24
C ALA A 822 12.60 12.72 -4.59
N ASP A 823 13.37 13.50 -5.34
CA ASP A 823 13.65 14.88 -4.96
C ASP A 823 12.38 15.74 -5.09
N ARG A 824 12.11 16.57 -4.08
CA ARG A 824 10.89 17.41 -4.06
C ARG A 824 10.91 18.55 -5.08
N TRP A 825 12.06 18.97 -5.59
CA TRP A 825 12.17 20.08 -6.55
C TRP A 825 12.54 19.59 -7.95
N LYS A 826 13.32 18.52 -8.05
CA LYS A 826 13.59 17.79 -9.29
C LYS A 826 12.65 16.60 -9.41
N SER A 827 11.38 16.93 -9.62
CA SER A 827 10.25 16.02 -9.47
C SER A 827 10.17 14.91 -10.54
N GLY A 828 9.27 13.96 -10.33
CA GLY A 828 9.08 12.81 -11.22
C GLY A 828 10.23 11.81 -11.19
N TYR A 829 11.06 11.83 -10.14
CA TYR A 829 12.33 11.08 -10.05
C TYR A 829 13.39 11.50 -11.08
N LYS A 830 13.35 12.76 -11.55
CA LYS A 830 14.46 13.33 -12.35
C LYS A 830 15.77 13.35 -11.56
N HIS A 831 15.67 13.55 -10.24
CA HIS A 831 16.74 13.28 -9.29
C HIS A 831 16.24 12.31 -8.20
N ILE A 832 17.06 11.30 -7.90
CA ILE A 832 16.73 10.21 -7.00
C ILE A 832 17.70 10.23 -5.83
N VAL A 833 17.20 10.18 -4.61
CA VAL A 833 18.04 9.95 -3.44
C VAL A 833 17.93 8.48 -3.04
N PHE A 834 19.07 7.83 -2.88
CA PHE A 834 19.23 6.48 -2.39
C PHE A 834 19.76 6.53 -0.95
N GLN A 835 18.87 6.36 0.04
CA GLN A 835 19.22 6.44 1.47
C GLN A 835 18.45 5.42 2.32
N PRO A 836 18.81 4.12 2.26
CA PRO A 836 18.26 3.09 3.14
C PRO A 836 18.65 3.29 4.61
N ALA A 837 17.77 2.87 5.51
CA ALA A 837 17.99 2.82 6.95
C ALA A 837 18.79 1.57 7.36
N PHE A 838 20.07 1.51 6.96
CA PHE A 838 20.96 0.36 7.23
C PHE A 838 21.19 0.09 8.72
N GLU A 839 20.87 1.05 9.59
CA GLU A 839 20.97 0.92 11.04
C GLU A 839 20.02 -0.12 11.65
N ILE A 840 18.93 -0.49 10.96
CA ILE A 840 17.98 -1.54 11.41
C ILE A 840 18.68 -2.90 11.31
N GLN A 841 18.88 -3.58 12.43
CA GLN A 841 19.78 -4.75 12.50
C GLN A 841 19.07 -6.06 12.16
N GLU A 842 17.79 -6.10 12.47
CA GLU A 842 16.86 -7.21 12.24
C GLU A 842 16.58 -7.42 10.74
N LEU A 843 16.80 -6.39 9.92
CA LEU A 843 16.62 -6.41 8.48
C LEU A 843 17.95 -6.71 7.79
N SER A 844 18.06 -7.84 7.09
CA SER A 844 19.29 -8.27 6.42
C SER A 844 19.27 -8.08 4.91
N ASN A 845 18.10 -7.93 4.29
CA ASN A 845 18.00 -7.58 2.88
C ASN A 845 16.70 -6.83 2.54
N VAL A 846 16.76 -6.07 1.45
CA VAL A 846 15.61 -5.50 0.73
C VAL A 846 15.87 -5.64 -0.77
N ASP A 847 14.84 -6.05 -1.51
CA ASP A 847 14.78 -6.00 -2.98
C ASP A 847 13.54 -5.20 -3.38
N ALA A 848 13.74 -4.01 -3.92
CA ALA A 848 12.65 -3.17 -4.39
C ALA A 848 12.93 -2.57 -5.77
N SER A 849 11.85 -2.40 -6.53
CA SER A 849 11.88 -1.68 -7.78
C SER A 849 10.67 -0.78 -7.96
N TYR A 850 10.85 0.33 -8.64
CA TYR A 850 9.81 1.31 -8.93
C TYR A 850 9.95 1.81 -10.37
N MET A 851 8.88 1.71 -11.17
CA MET A 851 8.82 2.19 -12.55
C MET A 851 8.35 3.64 -12.56
N SER A 852 9.30 4.58 -12.60
CA SER A 852 9.02 6.01 -12.71
C SER A 852 8.61 6.41 -14.14
N ILE A 853 8.23 7.68 -14.35
CA ILE A 853 7.97 8.23 -15.69
C ILE A 853 9.22 8.15 -16.60
N TYR A 854 10.43 8.14 -16.03
CA TYR A 854 11.68 8.02 -16.79
C TYR A 854 12.10 6.57 -17.06
N GLY A 855 11.60 5.61 -16.27
CA GLY A 855 11.95 4.20 -16.37
C GLY A 855 12.19 3.56 -15.00
N LYS A 856 12.72 2.34 -15.02
CA LYS A 856 12.88 1.50 -13.83
C LYS A 856 13.98 2.03 -12.91
N ILE A 857 13.66 2.10 -11.62
CA ILE A 857 14.58 2.37 -10.52
C ILE A 857 14.67 1.10 -9.68
N THR A 858 15.86 0.65 -9.33
CA THR A 858 16.07 -0.52 -8.46
C THR A 858 17.00 -0.17 -7.32
N SER A 859 16.67 -0.70 -6.14
CA SER A 859 17.54 -0.71 -4.97
C SER A 859 17.43 -2.09 -4.33
N ARG A 860 18.50 -2.87 -4.46
CA ARG A 860 18.61 -4.21 -3.89
C ARG A 860 19.85 -4.28 -3.04
N TRP A 861 19.68 -4.48 -1.74
CA TRP A 861 20.80 -4.61 -0.83
C TRP A 861 20.68 -5.83 0.08
N THR A 862 21.83 -6.38 0.44
CA THR A 862 22.01 -7.37 1.50
C THR A 862 23.09 -6.87 2.44
N LYS A 863 22.91 -7.06 3.75
CA LYS A 863 23.91 -6.65 4.74
C LYS A 863 24.11 -7.67 5.84
N THR A 864 25.35 -7.70 6.32
CA THR A 864 25.73 -8.22 7.63
C THR A 864 25.87 -7.04 8.60
N PRO A 865 26.27 -7.24 9.88
CA PRO A 865 26.52 -6.11 10.78
C PRO A 865 27.69 -5.22 10.35
N THR A 866 28.61 -5.76 9.55
CA THR A 866 29.89 -5.12 9.20
C THR A 866 30.09 -4.91 7.72
N HIS A 867 29.15 -5.33 6.87
CA HIS A 867 29.33 -5.27 5.43
C HIS A 867 27.99 -5.14 4.69
N LEU A 868 28.00 -4.34 3.62
CA LEU A 868 26.87 -4.05 2.75
C LEU A 868 27.23 -4.42 1.31
N GLU A 869 26.33 -5.16 0.67
CA GLU A 869 26.30 -5.37 -0.78
C GLU A 869 25.04 -4.69 -1.34
N TRP A 870 25.19 -3.76 -2.29
CA TRP A 870 24.09 -2.94 -2.78
C TRP A 870 24.14 -2.69 -4.29
N ASP A 871 23.14 -3.22 -5.00
CA ASP A 871 22.90 -2.96 -6.42
C ASP A 871 21.86 -1.85 -6.59
N ILE A 872 22.19 -0.86 -7.41
CA ILE A 872 21.33 0.28 -7.77
C ILE A 872 21.19 0.36 -9.29
N GLU A 873 19.97 0.62 -9.76
CA GLU A 873 19.69 0.97 -11.16
C GLU A 873 18.88 2.26 -11.19
N LEU A 874 19.25 3.20 -12.06
CA LEU A 874 18.45 4.38 -12.36
C LEU A 874 18.35 4.63 -13.87
N PRO A 875 17.19 5.07 -14.37
CA PRO A 875 16.92 5.15 -15.80
C PRO A 875 17.69 6.27 -16.47
N ALA A 876 17.85 6.18 -17.80
CA ALA A 876 18.49 7.23 -18.59
C ALA A 876 17.79 8.59 -18.37
N ASN A 877 18.57 9.66 -18.55
CA ASN A 877 18.13 11.04 -18.37
C ASN A 877 17.79 11.44 -16.92
N THR A 878 18.23 10.65 -15.93
CA THR A 878 18.11 10.94 -14.49
C THR A 878 19.47 10.97 -13.79
N THR A 879 19.47 11.44 -12.54
CA THR A 879 20.66 11.49 -11.67
C THR A 879 20.33 10.96 -10.27
N GLY A 880 21.33 10.48 -9.56
CA GLY A 880 21.21 9.91 -8.23
C GLY A 880 22.17 10.52 -7.19
N GLU A 881 21.76 10.51 -5.93
CA GLU A 881 22.62 10.73 -4.76
C GLU A 881 22.54 9.51 -3.83
N VAL A 882 23.67 8.83 -3.60
CA VAL A 882 23.76 7.60 -2.80
C VAL A 882 24.39 7.91 -1.44
N HIS A 883 23.73 7.51 -0.36
CA HIS A 883 24.21 7.65 1.02
C HIS A 883 24.68 6.29 1.53
N LEU A 884 25.98 6.17 1.78
CA LEU A 884 26.61 4.93 2.23
C LEU A 884 26.70 4.87 3.76
N PRO A 885 26.73 3.67 4.36
CA PRO A 885 26.76 3.49 5.82
C PRO A 885 28.04 4.02 6.49
N ASP A 886 29.12 4.20 5.72
CA ASP A 886 30.38 4.80 6.16
C ASP A 886 30.36 6.35 6.16
N GLY A 887 29.22 6.96 5.82
CA GLY A 887 29.02 8.40 5.76
C GLY A 887 29.37 9.04 4.42
N ARG A 888 29.90 8.28 3.44
CA ARG A 888 30.14 8.79 2.09
C ARG A 888 28.82 9.12 1.38
N LYS A 889 28.88 10.16 0.54
CA LYS A 889 27.80 10.56 -0.37
C LYS A 889 28.32 10.60 -1.79
N GLU A 890 27.76 9.75 -2.65
CA GLU A 890 28.19 9.62 -4.05
C GLU A 890 27.13 10.20 -4.99
N LYS A 891 27.56 10.96 -6.00
CA LYS A 891 26.67 11.41 -7.08
C LYS A 891 26.86 10.51 -8.29
N ILE A 892 25.76 9.98 -8.81
CA ILE A 892 25.77 9.06 -9.96
C ILE A 892 24.81 9.55 -11.05
N GLY A 893 25.09 9.25 -12.32
CA GLY A 893 24.12 9.40 -13.40
C GLY A 893 23.40 8.08 -13.68
N SER A 894 22.63 8.00 -14.77
CA SER A 894 21.90 6.79 -15.14
C SER A 894 22.77 5.53 -15.24
N GLY A 895 22.14 4.36 -15.22
CA GLY A 895 22.78 3.06 -15.40
C GLY A 895 22.76 2.21 -14.13
N LYS A 896 23.59 1.15 -14.14
CA LYS A 896 23.68 0.15 -13.07
C LYS A 896 24.95 0.36 -12.26
N TYR A 897 24.85 0.31 -10.94
CA TYR A 897 25.93 0.52 -10.00
C TYR A 897 25.90 -0.57 -8.94
N HIS A 898 27.08 -0.94 -8.46
CA HIS A 898 27.26 -1.90 -7.38
C HIS A 898 28.19 -1.31 -6.34
N PHE A 899 27.77 -1.36 -5.08
CA PHE A 899 28.53 -0.90 -3.92
C PHE A 899 28.74 -2.06 -2.95
N SER A 900 30.02 -2.35 -2.66
CA SER A 900 30.45 -3.26 -1.61
C SER A 900 31.23 -2.43 -0.59
N VAL A 901 30.67 -2.27 0.62
CA VAL A 901 31.14 -1.29 1.61
C VAL A 901 31.10 -1.88 3.01
N ASP A 902 32.19 -1.72 3.77
CA ASP A 902 32.20 -2.07 5.18
C ASP A 902 31.31 -1.13 5.98
N ILE A 903 30.44 -1.70 6.81
CA ILE A 903 29.61 -0.96 7.74
C ILE A 903 30.46 -0.68 8.99
N PRO A 904 30.70 0.58 9.36
CA PRO A 904 31.44 0.90 10.57
C PRO A 904 30.75 0.33 11.81
N THR A 905 31.55 0.01 12.83
CA THR A 905 31.00 -0.35 14.14
C THR A 905 30.16 0.79 14.70
N ARG A 906 29.14 0.47 15.52
CA ARG A 906 28.21 1.49 16.05
C ARG A 906 28.88 2.51 16.97
N ASN A 907 30.06 2.17 17.49
CA ASN A 907 30.85 3.02 18.36
C ASN A 907 32.34 2.77 18.06
N THR A 908 33.13 3.83 17.99
CA THR A 908 34.57 3.75 17.74
C THR A 908 35.35 2.96 18.82
N ALA A 909 34.78 2.77 20.01
CA ALA A 909 35.33 1.93 21.07
C ALA A 909 35.16 0.42 20.80
N ILE A 910 34.27 0.04 19.86
CA ILE A 910 34.08 -1.34 19.45
C ILE A 910 35.14 -1.69 18.40
N LEU A 911 35.99 -2.67 18.74
CA LEU A 911 37.06 -3.15 17.87
C LEU A 911 36.53 -3.96 16.68
N THR A 912 35.51 -4.79 16.93
CA THR A 912 34.87 -5.66 15.94
C THR A 912 33.47 -6.05 16.40
N ASP A 913 32.50 -6.04 15.48
CA ASP A 913 31.14 -6.56 15.67
C ASP A 913 30.94 -7.79 14.78
N GLU A 914 30.45 -8.90 15.33
CA GLU A 914 30.31 -10.16 14.60
C GLU A 914 29.08 -10.96 15.06
N PHE A 915 28.47 -11.70 14.15
CA PHE A 915 27.49 -12.72 14.53
C PHE A 915 28.20 -13.97 15.07
N LEU A 916 27.76 -14.45 16.25
CA LEU A 916 28.21 -15.73 16.79
C LEU A 916 27.72 -16.92 15.94
N TYR A 917 26.58 -16.78 15.27
CA TYR A 917 25.98 -17.78 14.38
C TYR A 917 24.82 -17.15 13.61
N GLY A 918 24.55 -17.64 12.39
CA GLY A 918 23.40 -17.20 11.58
C GLY A 918 22.12 -18.03 11.79
N ASN A 919 22.24 -19.24 12.34
CA ASN A 919 21.12 -20.16 12.61
C ASN A 919 21.35 -20.90 13.93
N ALA A 920 20.27 -21.15 14.69
CA ALA A 920 20.31 -21.93 15.93
C ALA A 920 19.07 -22.84 16.05
N SER A 921 19.16 -23.87 16.90
CA SER A 921 18.07 -24.81 17.18
C SER A 921 17.04 -24.27 18.20
N PHE A 922 17.14 -22.99 18.57
CA PHE A 922 16.27 -22.32 19.52
C PHE A 922 15.93 -20.92 18.98
N PRO A 923 14.70 -20.42 19.21
CA PRO A 923 14.23 -19.16 18.64
C PRO A 923 14.70 -17.90 19.39
N GLU A 924 15.06 -18.01 20.67
CA GLU A 924 15.51 -16.87 21.48
C GLU A 924 16.80 -17.20 22.24
N CYS A 925 17.67 -16.20 22.40
CA CYS A 925 18.83 -16.26 23.26
C CYS A 925 19.10 -14.93 23.94
N HIS A 926 19.80 -14.96 25.06
CA HIS A 926 20.18 -13.75 25.79
C HIS A 926 21.48 -14.00 26.58
N GLY A 927 22.21 -12.90 26.80
CA GLY A 927 23.40 -12.78 27.61
C GLY A 927 24.61 -13.40 26.94
N ALA A 928 25.54 -12.61 26.41
CA ALA A 928 26.79 -13.14 25.86
C ALA A 928 27.97 -12.70 26.73
N THR A 929 28.65 -13.66 27.37
CA THR A 929 29.99 -13.45 27.94
C THR A 929 31.03 -14.07 27.02
N ILE A 930 32.16 -13.40 26.83
CA ILE A 930 33.24 -13.84 25.94
C ILE A 930 34.56 -13.88 26.68
N VAL A 931 35.40 -14.88 26.42
CA VAL A 931 36.77 -14.94 26.95
C VAL A 931 37.75 -15.25 25.84
N GLU A 932 38.93 -14.64 25.90
CA GLU A 932 40.08 -15.03 25.09
C GLU A 932 40.90 -16.06 25.86
N LEU A 933 41.17 -17.20 25.22
CA LEU A 933 42.01 -18.25 25.76
C LEU A 933 43.50 -17.92 25.52
N LYS A 934 44.41 -18.60 26.22
CA LYS A 934 45.85 -18.38 26.07
C LYS A 934 46.38 -18.58 24.64
N ASN A 935 45.72 -19.45 23.85
CA ASN A 935 46.07 -19.68 22.44
C ASN A 935 45.47 -18.63 21.49
N GLY A 936 44.73 -17.64 22.01
CA GLY A 936 44.01 -16.60 21.28
C GLY A 936 42.68 -17.05 20.66
N ASP A 937 42.20 -18.26 20.97
CA ASP A 937 40.83 -18.64 20.63
C ASP A 937 39.85 -17.80 21.47
N LEU A 938 38.74 -17.39 20.88
CA LEU A 938 37.63 -16.78 21.62
C LEU A 938 36.58 -17.84 21.93
N VAL A 939 35.98 -17.77 23.12
CA VAL A 939 34.82 -18.57 23.49
C VAL A 939 33.75 -17.63 24.00
N ALA A 940 32.56 -17.70 23.41
CA ALA A 940 31.39 -16.96 23.83
C ALA A 940 30.35 -17.92 24.40
N SER A 941 29.65 -17.52 25.48
CA SER A 941 28.57 -18.30 26.07
C SER A 941 27.33 -17.45 26.24
N PHE A 942 26.18 -18.08 26.02
CA PHE A 942 24.86 -17.47 26.12
C PHE A 942 23.81 -18.50 26.49
N PHE A 943 22.65 -18.06 26.99
CA PHE A 943 21.53 -18.96 27.23
C PHE A 943 20.48 -18.83 26.14
N GLY A 944 19.85 -19.94 25.75
CA GLY A 944 18.92 -20.00 24.63
C GLY A 944 17.89 -21.11 24.77
N GLY A 945 16.67 -20.83 24.32
CA GLY A 945 15.49 -21.71 24.42
C GLY A 945 14.29 -21.11 23.68
N THR A 946 13.09 -21.63 23.92
CA THR A 946 11.86 -21.11 23.29
C THR A 946 11.55 -19.66 23.65
N LYS A 947 11.86 -19.26 24.88
CA LYS A 947 11.76 -17.88 25.38
C LYS A 947 12.59 -17.75 26.65
N GLU A 948 13.15 -16.57 26.94
CA GLU A 948 13.74 -16.32 28.25
C GLU A 948 12.78 -16.77 29.38
N ARG A 949 13.34 -17.34 30.46
CA ARG A 949 12.61 -17.91 31.62
C ARG A 949 11.91 -19.24 31.36
N ASN A 950 11.74 -19.65 30.10
CA ASN A 950 11.09 -20.93 29.85
C ASN A 950 11.98 -22.08 30.35
N PRO A 951 11.38 -23.15 30.89
CA PRO A 951 12.11 -24.29 31.45
C PRO A 951 13.08 -24.95 30.46
N ASP A 952 12.90 -24.74 29.16
CA ASP A 952 13.75 -25.28 28.10
C ASP A 952 15.02 -24.48 27.81
N CYS A 953 15.21 -23.30 28.41
CA CYS A 953 16.43 -22.53 28.30
C CYS A 953 17.65 -23.30 28.83
N CYS A 954 18.66 -23.45 27.99
CA CYS A 954 19.95 -24.07 28.29
C CYS A 954 21.09 -23.08 28.06
N ILE A 955 22.30 -23.44 28.49
CA ILE A 955 23.53 -22.69 28.20
C ILE A 955 24.23 -23.28 26.98
N TRP A 956 24.57 -22.40 26.06
CA TRP A 956 25.23 -22.69 24.80
C TRP A 956 26.57 -21.96 24.71
N VAL A 957 27.48 -22.49 23.90
CA VAL A 957 28.77 -21.87 23.61
C VAL A 957 29.10 -21.90 22.12
N CYS A 958 29.78 -20.85 21.67
CA CYS A 958 30.41 -20.75 20.37
C CYS A 958 31.91 -20.50 20.56
N ARG A 959 32.75 -21.07 19.69
CA ARG A 959 34.20 -20.85 19.70
C ARG A 959 34.62 -20.18 18.41
N LYS A 960 35.61 -19.30 18.45
CA LYS A 960 36.31 -18.76 17.30
C LYS A 960 37.80 -19.06 17.44
N PRO A 961 38.33 -20.08 16.73
CA PRO A 961 39.76 -20.34 16.73
C PRO A 961 40.54 -19.11 16.28
N LYS A 962 41.72 -18.87 16.86
CA LYS A 962 42.57 -17.73 16.47
C LYS A 962 42.83 -17.74 14.95
N GLY A 963 42.54 -16.63 14.28
CA GLY A 963 42.69 -16.48 12.83
C GLY A 963 41.52 -17.03 11.99
N SER A 964 40.53 -17.67 12.60
CA SER A 964 39.28 -18.03 11.92
C SER A 964 38.49 -16.76 11.59
N LYS A 965 37.79 -16.75 10.45
CA LYS A 965 36.79 -15.73 10.11
C LYS A 965 35.39 -16.07 10.66
N GLU A 966 35.18 -17.30 11.10
CA GLU A 966 33.87 -17.82 11.50
C GLU A 966 33.87 -18.37 12.94
N TRP A 967 32.72 -18.22 13.61
CA TRP A 967 32.40 -18.86 14.88
C TRP A 967 31.82 -20.26 14.63
N THR A 968 32.10 -21.21 15.52
CA THR A 968 31.45 -22.52 15.48
C THR A 968 29.96 -22.42 15.79
N THR A 969 29.15 -23.33 15.25
CA THR A 969 27.73 -23.45 15.61
C THR A 969 27.53 -23.61 17.12
N PRO A 970 26.38 -23.16 17.67
CA PRO A 970 26.07 -23.28 19.09
C PRO A 970 26.18 -24.74 19.58
N LYS A 971 26.97 -24.97 20.63
CA LYS A 971 27.07 -26.26 21.31
C LYS A 971 26.53 -26.16 22.73
N LEU A 972 25.72 -27.14 23.13
CA LEU A 972 25.18 -27.22 24.49
C LEU A 972 26.33 -27.40 25.48
N ALA A 973 26.46 -26.47 26.43
CA ALA A 973 27.46 -26.50 27.49
C ALA A 973 26.87 -26.90 28.84
N ALA A 974 25.64 -26.49 29.14
CA ALA A 974 24.93 -26.88 30.35
C ALA A 974 23.40 -26.83 30.16
N ASP A 975 22.69 -27.62 30.96
CA ASP A 975 21.22 -27.64 31.01
C ASP A 975 20.71 -27.67 32.46
N GLY A 976 19.39 -27.47 32.60
CA GLY A 976 18.66 -27.56 33.86
C GLY A 976 17.86 -28.85 33.98
N VAL A 977 18.28 -29.94 33.31
CA VAL A 977 17.55 -31.22 33.27
C VAL A 977 18.11 -32.18 34.32
N PHE A 978 17.24 -32.63 35.23
CA PHE A 978 17.59 -33.55 36.31
C PHE A 978 16.76 -34.83 36.19
N SER A 979 17.44 -35.97 36.08
CA SER A 979 16.77 -37.27 36.13
C SER A 979 16.08 -37.46 37.49
N LEU A 980 15.04 -38.29 37.55
CA LEU A 980 14.29 -38.53 38.80
C LEU A 980 15.16 -39.10 39.94
N LYS A 981 16.32 -39.66 39.63
CA LYS A 981 17.28 -40.22 40.60
C LYS A 981 18.55 -39.38 40.77
N ASP A 982 18.57 -38.17 40.21
CA ASP A 982 19.75 -37.31 40.29
C ASP A 982 19.93 -36.78 41.73
N PRO A 983 21.03 -37.11 42.43
CA PRO A 983 21.24 -36.66 43.80
C PRO A 983 21.37 -35.13 43.92
N GLN A 984 21.70 -34.43 42.82
CA GLN A 984 21.81 -32.98 42.78
C GLN A 984 20.47 -32.27 42.50
N ALA A 985 19.39 -33.02 42.19
CA ALA A 985 18.07 -32.46 41.91
C ALA A 985 17.55 -31.61 43.09
N VAL A 986 17.80 -32.04 44.33
CA VAL A 986 17.40 -31.30 45.55
C VAL A 986 18.11 -29.95 45.62
N LEU A 987 19.39 -29.88 45.24
CA LEU A 987 20.18 -28.64 45.26
C LEU A 987 19.69 -27.63 44.22
N ALA A 988 19.15 -28.10 43.09
CA ALA A 988 18.50 -27.25 42.08
C ALA A 988 17.05 -26.88 42.43
N GLY A 989 16.53 -27.36 43.57
CA GLY A 989 15.13 -27.20 43.95
C GLY A 989 14.18 -27.85 42.95
N ILE A 990 14.53 -29.02 42.42
CA ILE A 990 13.68 -29.80 41.53
C ILE A 990 12.66 -30.58 42.35
N ASP A 991 11.38 -30.31 42.11
CA ASP A 991 10.26 -30.95 42.79
C ASP A 991 9.12 -31.26 41.80
N SER A 992 7.96 -31.67 42.32
CA SER A 992 6.78 -31.99 41.51
C SER A 992 6.20 -30.81 40.72
N THR A 993 6.55 -29.57 41.07
CA THR A 993 6.09 -28.34 40.39
C THR A 993 6.94 -28.01 39.16
N CYS A 994 8.15 -28.57 39.07
CA CYS A 994 9.07 -28.34 37.96
C CYS A 994 8.62 -29.06 36.67
N THR A 995 8.95 -28.49 35.50
CA THR A 995 8.44 -28.97 34.22
C THR A 995 8.86 -30.42 33.93
N PRO A 996 7.90 -31.31 33.61
CA PRO A 996 8.20 -32.71 33.32
C PRO A 996 8.92 -32.87 31.98
N VAL A 997 9.92 -33.74 31.95
CA VAL A 997 10.59 -34.21 30.73
C VAL A 997 10.18 -35.65 30.51
N LYS A 998 9.51 -35.90 29.38
CA LYS A 998 8.99 -37.22 29.02
C LYS A 998 9.80 -37.83 27.88
N ASP A 999 9.93 -39.16 27.87
CA ASP A 999 10.48 -39.89 26.74
C ASP A 999 9.49 -39.95 25.56
N ALA A 1000 9.91 -40.56 24.44
CA ALA A 1000 9.08 -40.71 23.24
C ALA A 1000 7.78 -41.53 23.46
N LYS A 1001 7.66 -42.26 24.58
CA LYS A 1001 6.49 -43.04 24.98
C LYS A 1001 5.61 -42.29 25.99
N GLY A 1002 5.97 -41.06 26.36
CA GLY A 1002 5.23 -40.23 27.32
C GLY A 1002 5.58 -40.50 28.79
N THR A 1003 6.58 -41.32 29.08
CA THR A 1003 7.02 -41.66 30.44
C THR A 1003 7.84 -40.53 31.02
N LEU A 1004 7.54 -40.10 32.26
CA LEU A 1004 8.35 -39.10 32.97
C LEU A 1004 9.74 -39.67 33.29
N ILE A 1005 10.78 -39.08 32.73
CA ILE A 1005 12.18 -39.52 32.91
C ILE A 1005 13.04 -38.50 33.67
N ALA A 1006 12.65 -37.23 33.64
CA ALA A 1006 13.36 -36.13 34.28
C ALA A 1006 12.41 -34.96 34.57
N ARG A 1007 12.91 -33.97 35.31
CA ARG A 1007 12.28 -32.66 35.44
C ARG A 1007 13.30 -31.57 35.14
N ARG A 1008 12.82 -30.40 34.74
CA ARG A 1008 13.70 -29.31 34.36
C ARG A 1008 13.29 -27.93 34.85
N LYS A 1009 14.29 -27.06 34.97
CA LYS A 1009 14.17 -25.61 35.16
C LYS A 1009 15.02 -24.88 34.11
N ALA A 1010 14.78 -23.59 33.94
CA ALA A 1010 15.54 -22.74 33.04
C ALA A 1010 16.97 -22.53 33.54
N CYS A 1011 17.93 -22.44 32.61
CA CYS A 1011 19.28 -21.95 32.87
C CYS A 1011 19.42 -20.46 32.56
N TRP A 1012 20.30 -19.78 33.31
CA TRP A 1012 20.45 -18.32 33.26
C TRP A 1012 21.90 -17.87 33.44
N ASN A 1013 22.15 -16.63 33.01
CA ASN A 1013 23.33 -15.82 33.34
C ASN A 1013 24.67 -16.57 33.27
N PRO A 1014 25.04 -17.05 32.06
CA PRO A 1014 26.30 -17.72 31.81
C PRO A 1014 27.47 -16.73 31.85
N VAL A 1015 28.47 -17.03 32.66
CA VAL A 1015 29.69 -16.24 32.77
C VAL A 1015 30.91 -17.12 32.54
N LEU A 1016 31.62 -16.86 31.44
CA LEU A 1016 32.90 -17.50 31.13
C LEU A 1016 34.04 -16.82 31.87
N PHE A 1017 34.92 -17.66 32.42
CA PHE A 1017 36.13 -17.21 33.12
C PHE A 1017 37.27 -18.20 32.91
N GLN A 1018 38.36 -17.72 32.32
CA GLN A 1018 39.58 -18.50 32.16
C GLN A 1018 40.46 -18.32 33.40
N ILE A 1019 40.64 -19.36 34.22
CA ILE A 1019 41.62 -19.31 35.30
C ILE A 1019 43.02 -19.21 34.67
N PRO A 1020 43.89 -18.26 35.08
CA PRO A 1020 45.26 -18.21 34.61
C PRO A 1020 45.99 -19.55 34.84
N GLY A 1021 46.42 -20.19 33.74
CA GLY A 1021 47.10 -21.49 33.77
C GLY A 1021 46.23 -22.68 34.18
N GLY A 1022 44.90 -22.55 34.21
CA GLY A 1022 43.97 -23.59 34.64
C GLY A 1022 42.81 -23.84 33.66
N ASP A 1023 41.74 -24.43 34.18
CA ASP A 1023 40.53 -24.76 33.41
C ASP A 1023 39.75 -23.50 33.01
N LEU A 1024 39.05 -23.57 31.88
CA LEU A 1024 37.99 -22.65 31.53
C LEU A 1024 36.74 -22.98 32.35
N ILE A 1025 36.20 -22.02 33.10
CA ILE A 1025 34.98 -22.18 33.89
C ILE A 1025 33.83 -21.44 33.22
N LEU A 1026 32.66 -22.07 33.21
CA LEU A 1026 31.39 -21.47 32.85
C LEU A 1026 30.45 -21.53 34.07
N PHE A 1027 30.22 -20.39 34.70
CA PHE A 1027 29.24 -20.24 35.77
C PHE A 1027 27.86 -20.01 35.17
N TYR A 1028 26.81 -20.58 35.76
CA TYR A 1028 25.43 -20.38 35.32
C TYR A 1028 24.46 -20.66 36.47
N LYS A 1029 23.19 -20.28 36.30
CA LYS A 1029 22.17 -20.38 37.36
C LYS A 1029 21.04 -21.28 36.87
N ILE A 1030 20.41 -21.99 37.78
CA ILE A 1030 19.21 -22.80 37.51
C ILE A 1030 18.09 -22.31 38.41
N GLY A 1031 16.93 -21.98 37.83
CA GLY A 1031 15.77 -21.49 38.56
C GLY A 1031 14.55 -21.21 37.66
N LEU A 1032 13.39 -21.01 38.26
CA LEU A 1032 12.17 -20.56 37.59
C LEU A 1032 12.06 -19.03 37.53
N LYS A 1033 12.67 -18.34 38.50
CA LYS A 1033 12.71 -16.87 38.64
C LYS A 1033 13.99 -16.48 39.37
N VAL A 1034 14.35 -15.20 39.33
CA VAL A 1034 15.64 -14.78 39.89
C VAL A 1034 15.79 -15.08 41.39
N SER A 1035 14.69 -14.96 42.14
CA SER A 1035 14.65 -15.22 43.58
C SER A 1035 14.85 -16.69 43.98
N ASP A 1036 14.74 -17.65 43.05
CA ASP A 1036 14.94 -19.09 43.33
C ASP A 1036 16.20 -19.66 42.64
N TRP A 1037 17.07 -18.79 42.13
CA TRP A 1037 18.30 -19.21 41.50
C TRP A 1037 19.19 -20.00 42.46
N THR A 1038 19.81 -21.03 41.89
CA THR A 1038 20.89 -21.82 42.49
C THR A 1038 22.12 -21.68 41.59
N GLY A 1039 23.31 -21.60 42.18
CA GLY A 1039 24.56 -21.39 41.46
C GLY A 1039 25.21 -22.69 41.00
N TRP A 1040 25.70 -22.72 39.77
CA TRP A 1040 26.32 -23.88 39.15
C TRP A 1040 27.53 -23.49 38.30
N LEU A 1041 28.42 -24.45 38.07
CA LEU A 1041 29.48 -24.30 37.08
C LEU A 1041 29.76 -25.60 36.33
N VAL A 1042 30.34 -25.46 35.13
CA VAL A 1042 30.97 -26.54 34.37
C VAL A 1042 32.38 -26.10 33.96
N ARG A 1043 33.27 -27.06 33.75
CA ARG A 1043 34.69 -26.82 33.43
C ARG A 1043 35.04 -27.39 32.07
N SER A 1044 35.98 -26.75 31.39
CA SER A 1044 36.55 -27.24 30.15
C SER A 1044 38.09 -27.18 30.18
N ARG A 1045 38.72 -28.29 29.77
CA ARG A 1045 40.18 -28.44 29.66
C ARG A 1045 40.69 -28.31 28.24
N ASP A 1046 39.79 -28.32 27.25
CA ASP A 1046 40.09 -28.27 25.82
C ASP A 1046 39.62 -26.97 25.17
N GLY A 1047 39.45 -25.92 26.00
CA GLY A 1047 39.10 -24.58 25.56
C GLY A 1047 37.65 -24.43 25.11
N GLY A 1048 36.72 -25.17 25.72
CA GLY A 1048 35.28 -25.09 25.49
C GLY A 1048 34.75 -26.03 24.40
N LYS A 1049 35.55 -27.02 23.94
CA LYS A 1049 35.08 -28.02 22.97
C LYS A 1049 34.24 -29.10 23.67
N THR A 1050 34.63 -29.48 24.88
CA THR A 1050 33.88 -30.36 25.78
C THR A 1050 33.76 -29.74 27.16
N TRP A 1051 32.71 -30.11 27.88
CA TRP A 1051 32.38 -29.59 29.21
C TRP A 1051 32.20 -30.74 30.20
N SER A 1052 32.64 -30.53 31.45
CA SER A 1052 32.47 -31.48 32.54
C SER A 1052 31.00 -31.65 32.92
N LYS A 1053 30.72 -32.63 33.79
CA LYS A 1053 29.44 -32.65 34.51
C LYS A 1053 29.30 -31.38 35.35
N ARG A 1054 28.05 -30.96 35.57
CA ARG A 1054 27.70 -29.81 36.41
C ARG A 1054 28.20 -29.98 37.85
N GLU A 1055 28.73 -28.90 38.40
CA GLU A 1055 29.16 -28.76 39.79
C GLU A 1055 28.24 -27.73 40.47
N ALA A 1056 27.60 -28.12 41.58
CA ALA A 1056 26.76 -27.20 42.36
C ALA A 1056 27.65 -26.29 43.22
N LEU A 1057 27.36 -25.00 43.26
CA LEU A 1057 27.93 -24.10 44.26
C LEU A 1057 27.29 -24.37 45.63
N PRO A 1058 27.99 -24.06 46.75
CA PRO A 1058 27.41 -24.21 48.08
C PRO A 1058 26.10 -23.43 48.22
N LYS A 1059 25.17 -23.93 49.03
CA LYS A 1059 23.87 -23.28 49.25
C LYS A 1059 24.05 -21.82 49.67
N GLY A 1060 23.42 -20.90 48.95
CA GLY A 1060 23.52 -19.45 49.17
C GLY A 1060 24.52 -18.72 48.29
N PHE A 1061 25.32 -19.43 47.50
CA PHE A 1061 26.27 -18.86 46.53
C PHE A 1061 25.74 -19.01 45.09
N LEU A 1062 25.88 -17.96 44.28
CA LEU A 1062 25.41 -17.92 42.89
C LEU A 1062 26.54 -17.82 41.86
N GLY A 1063 27.76 -17.55 42.32
CA GLY A 1063 28.89 -17.19 41.48
C GLY A 1063 28.72 -15.78 40.87
N PRO A 1064 29.47 -15.45 39.82
CA PRO A 1064 29.45 -14.11 39.23
C PRO A 1064 28.11 -13.79 38.55
N ILE A 1065 27.58 -12.58 38.69
CA ILE A 1065 26.33 -12.15 38.03
C ILE A 1065 26.66 -11.07 37.00
N LYS A 1066 26.43 -11.38 35.70
CA LYS A 1066 26.73 -10.57 34.51
C LYS A 1066 28.23 -10.27 34.27
N ASN A 1067 28.95 -9.82 35.28
CA ASN A 1067 30.35 -9.41 35.17
C ASN A 1067 31.31 -10.58 35.41
N LYS A 1068 32.46 -10.56 34.75
CA LYS A 1068 33.47 -11.62 34.89
C LYS A 1068 34.09 -11.58 36.30
N PRO A 1069 34.50 -12.74 36.85
CA PRO A 1069 35.36 -12.78 38.03
C PRO A 1069 36.71 -12.13 37.76
N GLU A 1070 37.34 -11.64 38.82
CA GLU A 1070 38.74 -11.23 38.83
C GLU A 1070 39.63 -12.32 39.47
N TYR A 1071 40.88 -12.43 39.00
CA TYR A 1071 41.88 -13.33 39.60
C TYR A 1071 42.99 -12.54 40.29
N ILE A 1072 42.95 -12.45 41.62
CA ILE A 1072 43.89 -11.62 42.39
C ILE A 1072 44.56 -12.48 43.45
N ASN A 1073 45.90 -12.54 43.44
CA ASN A 1073 46.71 -13.26 44.43
C ASN A 1073 46.26 -14.72 44.67
N GLY A 1074 45.92 -15.42 43.59
CA GLY A 1074 45.45 -16.81 43.66
C GLY A 1074 43.95 -17.00 43.90
N ARG A 1075 43.21 -15.90 44.13
CA ARG A 1075 41.78 -15.91 44.49
C ARG A 1075 40.90 -15.59 43.30
N ILE A 1076 39.79 -16.31 43.17
CA ILE A 1076 38.69 -15.94 42.28
C ILE A 1076 37.77 -15.01 43.07
N ILE A 1077 37.51 -13.81 42.56
CA ILE A 1077 36.62 -12.83 43.18
C ILE A 1077 35.47 -12.59 42.21
N CYS A 1078 34.29 -13.11 42.55
CA CYS A 1078 33.09 -13.00 41.74
C CYS A 1078 32.26 -11.81 42.21
N PRO A 1079 31.99 -10.81 41.35
CA PRO A 1079 30.95 -9.83 41.62
C PRO A 1079 29.59 -10.53 41.52
N SER A 1080 28.83 -10.55 42.61
CA SER A 1080 27.56 -11.26 42.72
C SER A 1080 26.47 -10.34 43.28
N SER A 1081 25.24 -10.81 43.23
CA SER A 1081 24.10 -10.13 43.84
C SER A 1081 23.03 -11.12 44.29
N THR A 1082 22.30 -10.75 45.34
CA THR A 1082 21.06 -11.44 45.71
C THR A 1082 19.87 -10.55 45.40
N GLU A 1083 18.86 -11.12 44.75
CA GLU A 1083 17.61 -10.45 44.40
C GLU A 1083 16.46 -11.07 45.19
N GLY A 1084 15.75 -10.25 45.97
CA GLY A 1084 14.60 -10.67 46.75
C GLY A 1084 13.53 -9.59 46.83
N SER A 1085 12.51 -9.80 47.68
CA SER A 1085 11.42 -8.84 47.90
C SER A 1085 11.90 -7.46 48.40
N ASN A 1086 13.11 -7.39 48.95
CA ASN A 1086 13.70 -6.19 49.55
C ASN A 1086 14.71 -5.49 48.62
N GLY A 1087 14.70 -5.78 47.31
CA GLY A 1087 15.56 -5.15 46.32
C GLY A 1087 16.85 -5.91 46.01
N TRP A 1088 17.74 -5.26 45.25
CA TRP A 1088 19.04 -5.78 44.82
C TRP A 1088 20.10 -5.51 45.88
N ARG A 1089 20.89 -6.53 46.23
CA ARG A 1089 22.06 -6.38 47.11
C ARG A 1089 23.29 -6.93 46.40
N VAL A 1090 24.30 -6.09 46.24
CA VAL A 1090 25.58 -6.48 45.63
C VAL A 1090 26.53 -7.00 46.71
N HIS A 1091 27.23 -8.09 46.42
CA HIS A 1091 28.23 -8.69 47.29
C HIS A 1091 29.32 -9.37 46.46
N PHE A 1092 30.41 -9.79 47.10
CA PHE A 1092 31.46 -10.56 46.45
C PHE A 1092 31.47 -12.00 46.97
N GLU A 1093 31.61 -12.95 46.05
CA GLU A 1093 31.82 -14.36 46.37
C GLU A 1093 33.26 -14.73 46.01
N ILE A 1094 34.04 -15.15 47.00
CA ILE A 1094 35.47 -15.36 46.87
C ILE A 1094 35.80 -16.84 47.04
N SER A 1095 36.66 -17.36 46.18
CA SER A 1095 37.23 -18.70 46.30
C SER A 1095 38.75 -18.65 46.31
N ASP A 1096 39.36 -19.22 47.36
CA ASP A 1096 40.81 -19.30 47.54
C ASP A 1096 41.43 -20.58 46.92
N ASP A 1097 40.60 -21.51 46.42
CA ASP A 1097 41.02 -22.87 46.00
C ASP A 1097 40.50 -23.26 44.60
N LYS A 1098 40.42 -22.27 43.70
CA LYS A 1098 40.01 -22.42 42.29
C LYS A 1098 38.54 -22.87 42.11
N GLY A 1099 37.67 -22.39 42.99
CA GLY A 1099 36.22 -22.55 42.91
C GLY A 1099 35.67 -23.77 43.65
N LYS A 1100 36.44 -24.41 44.55
CA LYS A 1100 35.97 -25.57 45.32
C LYS A 1100 35.25 -25.15 46.61
N THR A 1101 35.79 -24.16 47.32
CA THR A 1101 35.17 -23.54 48.51
C THR A 1101 34.97 -22.05 48.29
N TRP A 1102 33.94 -21.50 48.96
CA TRP A 1102 33.46 -20.13 48.73
C TRP A 1102 33.19 -19.41 50.05
N LYS A 1103 33.49 -18.12 50.09
CA LYS A 1103 33.14 -17.20 51.18
C LYS A 1103 32.52 -15.93 50.61
N MET A 1104 31.57 -15.33 51.34
CA MET A 1104 30.85 -14.14 50.92
C MET A 1104 31.39 -12.91 51.65
N VAL A 1105 31.55 -11.79 50.93
CA VAL A 1105 31.94 -10.48 51.48
C VAL A 1105 30.91 -9.45 51.04
N GLY A 1106 30.21 -8.83 52.00
CA GLY A 1106 29.08 -7.93 51.75
C GLY A 1106 27.85 -8.31 52.59
N PRO A 1107 26.65 -7.77 52.27
CA PRO A 1107 26.35 -6.91 51.13
C PRO A 1107 27.03 -5.54 51.24
N LEU A 1108 27.36 -4.94 50.10
CA LEU A 1108 27.74 -3.53 50.05
C LEU A 1108 26.51 -2.70 50.47
N ALA A 1109 26.72 -1.69 51.30
CA ALA A 1109 25.67 -0.71 51.58
C ALA A 1109 25.28 -0.04 50.26
N ALA A 1110 23.98 0.10 50.01
CA ALA A 1110 23.51 0.97 48.93
C ALA A 1110 23.84 2.42 49.35
N GLU A 1111 24.56 3.15 48.51
CA GLU A 1111 24.67 4.61 48.62
C GLU A 1111 23.40 5.29 48.13
#